data_AF-A0AAN7L3R5-F1
#
_entry.id   AF-A0AAN7L3R5-F1
#
_cell.length_a   1.000
_cell.length_b   1.000
_cell.length_c   1.000
_cell.angle_alpha   90.00
_cell.angle_beta   90.00
_cell.angle_gamma   90.00
#
_symmetry.space_group_name_H-M   'P 1'
#
loop_
_entity.id
_entity.type
_entity.pdbx_description
1 polymer ?
#
loop_
_entity_poly.entity_id
_entity_poly.type
_entity_poly.pdbx_seq_one_letter_code
_entity_poly.pdbx_strand_id
1 'polypeptide(L)'
;MQPLLLCLLPVIAILIGFSGAAAAQCIGSGSDNIEPTRTIVVDQNGRGNFKTIQGAIDSVPPGNNKWVKIVINAGTYREQVLITKDQQCIYLKGKGRMVTTITFDANHLTDKSATFSSFPNNVIVQGITFKNSYNRFWSLEDARQKVKPAVAARVYGDKSLFYECGFVGFQDTLFDVMNRHYYKSCYIEGSVDFIFGDGQSYFTDCVINATVGSNPYGLMMGYVTAQGRASAADPGGFVFKGGVVYGGGKLYLGRAYGPYSRVIFYGTTLSAAVTPEGWGAWSNQGKEGNIFYSEIGCGGKGSDKSKRVPWMKKLKEAQFQKMFGVSTFIDHDGWLAKHPHHIEPVRTIVVDQNGHGDFTTIQEAILSVPSRNNEWVKIEINAGTYKEQVEISYDRGCIFLKGKGREATTIEFNASDQTDTSSTFTSNPDNVVVQGITFKNSYNRFWSLSDPGKEWKPAVAARVLGDRSLFYECGFVGFQDTLFDAINRHYYKSCYIEGAVDFIFGMAQSYFDDCVINATVGSNPFGLMMGYVTAQGRSSEADPSGFVFRGGVLYGGGKLYLGRAYGPYSRVIFYGTNLSATVTPEGWDAWTYRGNEENFFYSEVGCGGNGSNKSKRVPWMKKLNNAQFEEIFGVSSFINKDGWLMENPLANTIRFP
;
A
#
# COMPACT_ATOMS: atom_id res chain seq x y z
N MET A 1 -21.45 9.89 -42.17
CA MET A 1 -20.52 9.64 -41.05
C MET A 1 -19.12 9.52 -41.64
N GLN A 2 -18.33 10.59 -41.58
CA GLN A 2 -16.96 10.60 -42.07
C GLN A 2 -16.04 9.77 -41.16
N PRO A 3 -15.14 8.94 -41.70
CA PRO A 3 -14.20 8.19 -40.87
C PRO A 3 -13.17 9.14 -40.26
N LEU A 4 -12.90 9.00 -38.96
CA LEU A 4 -11.73 9.62 -38.33
C LEU A 4 -10.48 9.08 -39.03
N LEU A 5 -9.86 9.93 -39.84
CA LEU A 5 -8.57 9.68 -40.47
C LEU A 5 -7.49 9.82 -39.39
N LEU A 6 -7.12 8.72 -38.74
CA LEU A 6 -5.86 8.64 -37.99
C LEU A 6 -4.73 8.37 -38.98
N CYS A 7 -3.70 9.21 -38.97
CA CYS A 7 -2.49 9.02 -39.76
C CYS A 7 -1.86 7.66 -39.44
N LEU A 8 -1.95 6.73 -40.39
CA LEU A 8 -1.07 5.58 -40.49
C LEU A 8 0.35 6.11 -40.72
N LEU A 9 1.19 6.10 -39.69
CA LEU A 9 2.63 6.18 -39.89
C LEU A 9 3.12 4.80 -40.35
N PRO A 10 3.81 4.68 -41.50
CA PRO A 10 4.57 3.47 -41.77
C PRO A 10 5.66 3.37 -40.71
N VAL A 11 5.71 2.24 -40.00
CA VAL A 11 6.85 1.87 -39.17
C VAL A 11 8.03 1.69 -40.12
N ILE A 12 8.80 2.75 -40.33
CA ILE A 12 10.12 2.63 -40.94
C ILE A 12 10.97 1.94 -39.89
N ALA A 13 11.20 0.64 -40.09
CA ALA A 13 12.23 -0.11 -39.40
C ALA A 13 13.58 0.50 -39.78
N ILE A 14 14.03 1.51 -39.03
CA ILE A 14 15.41 1.97 -39.10
C ILE A 14 16.24 0.87 -38.42
N LEU A 15 16.82 0.00 -39.24
CA LEU A 15 17.93 -0.88 -38.85
C LEU A 15 19.12 0.01 -38.48
N ILE A 16 19.12 0.55 -37.26
CA ILE A 16 20.34 1.10 -36.67
C ILE A 16 21.13 -0.12 -36.18
N GLY A 17 22.26 -0.38 -36.83
CA GLY A 17 23.21 -1.38 -36.36
C GLY A 17 23.58 -1.08 -34.91
N PHE A 18 23.22 -1.98 -33.99
CA PHE A 18 23.69 -1.93 -32.62
C PHE A 18 25.18 -2.28 -32.60
N SER A 19 26.04 -1.26 -32.52
CA SER A 19 27.38 -1.46 -31.97
C SER A 19 27.21 -1.82 -30.49
N GLY A 20 27.44 -3.09 -30.15
CA GLY A 20 27.30 -3.64 -28.81
C GLY A 20 28.34 -3.11 -27.84
N ALA A 21 28.14 -1.88 -27.34
CA ALA A 21 28.68 -1.51 -26.04
C ALA A 21 27.74 -2.09 -24.98
N ALA A 22 28.22 -3.05 -24.19
CA ALA A 22 27.48 -3.53 -23.01
C ALA A 22 27.12 -2.31 -22.15
N ALA A 23 25.83 -2.09 -21.89
CA ALA A 23 25.41 -1.02 -20.99
C ALA A 23 26.12 -1.22 -19.64
N ALA A 24 26.86 -0.21 -19.19
CA ALA A 24 27.58 -0.27 -17.93
C ALA A 24 26.59 -0.60 -16.79
N GLN A 25 26.93 -1.59 -15.97
CA GLN A 25 26.10 -1.99 -14.83
C GLN A 25 25.90 -0.81 -13.88
N CYS A 26 24.67 -0.60 -13.40
CA CYS A 26 24.39 0.40 -12.37
C CYS A 26 25.05 -0.01 -11.05
N ILE A 27 25.75 0.93 -10.42
CA ILE A 27 26.50 0.74 -9.18
C ILE A 27 25.90 1.64 -8.12
N GLY A 28 25.43 1.05 -7.03
CA GLY A 28 25.02 1.74 -5.82
C GLY A 28 26.16 1.84 -4.79
N SER A 29 25.83 2.32 -3.59
CA SER A 29 26.66 2.20 -2.39
C SER A 29 26.28 0.97 -1.56
N GLY A 30 27.04 0.68 -0.50
CA GLY A 30 26.80 -0.46 0.41
C GLY A 30 27.48 -1.76 -0.04
N SER A 31 27.32 -2.84 0.76
CA SER A 31 27.91 -4.16 0.46
C SER A 31 27.37 -4.76 -0.84
N ASP A 32 26.12 -4.45 -1.17
CA ASP A 32 25.40 -5.07 -2.28
C ASP A 32 25.39 -4.18 -3.53
N ASN A 33 25.96 -2.96 -3.45
CA ASN A 33 26.01 -1.97 -4.53
C ASN A 33 24.63 -1.64 -5.14
N ILE A 34 23.58 -1.56 -4.32
CA ILE A 34 22.22 -1.26 -4.79
C ILE A 34 21.76 0.14 -4.33
N GLU A 35 22.22 0.63 -3.18
CA GLU A 35 21.78 1.91 -2.62
C GLU A 35 22.15 3.13 -3.48
N PRO A 36 21.32 4.19 -3.56
CA PRO A 36 21.66 5.38 -4.31
C PRO A 36 22.90 6.09 -3.76
N THR A 37 23.91 6.26 -4.60
CA THR A 37 25.18 6.94 -4.26
C THR A 37 25.03 8.45 -4.01
N ARG A 38 23.93 9.03 -4.50
CA ARG A 38 23.64 10.46 -4.40
C ARG A 38 22.14 10.68 -4.33
N THR A 39 21.70 11.58 -3.45
CA THR A 39 20.32 12.07 -3.39
C THR A 39 20.26 13.54 -3.80
N ILE A 40 19.28 13.88 -4.64
CA ILE A 40 18.95 15.24 -5.11
C ILE A 40 17.50 15.52 -4.72
N VAL A 41 17.23 16.68 -4.14
CA VAL A 41 15.89 17.10 -3.72
C VAL A 41 15.35 18.17 -4.67
N VAL A 42 14.12 17.99 -5.14
CA VAL A 42 13.36 18.97 -5.92
C VAL A 42 12.23 19.52 -5.05
N ASP A 43 12.17 20.85 -4.91
CA ASP A 43 11.05 21.56 -4.26
C ASP A 43 10.77 22.84 -5.05
N GLN A 44 9.54 22.97 -5.57
CA GLN A 44 9.09 24.13 -6.34
C GLN A 44 9.25 25.46 -5.59
N ASN A 45 9.22 25.42 -4.25
CA ASN A 45 9.37 26.58 -3.38
C ASN A 45 10.85 26.96 -3.13
N GLY A 46 11.80 26.23 -3.73
CA GLY A 46 13.23 26.54 -3.64
C GLY A 46 13.93 26.05 -2.37
N ARG A 47 13.29 25.16 -1.59
CA ARG A 47 13.90 24.54 -0.39
C ARG A 47 14.72 23.28 -0.69
N GLY A 48 14.74 22.84 -1.95
CA GLY A 48 15.53 21.71 -2.44
C GLY A 48 16.78 22.15 -3.21
N ASN A 49 17.51 21.19 -3.77
CA ASN A 49 18.63 21.46 -4.67
C ASN A 49 18.18 22.09 -6.00
N PHE A 50 16.98 21.73 -6.47
CA PHE A 50 16.39 22.26 -7.70
C PHE A 50 14.93 22.65 -7.49
N LYS A 51 14.44 23.61 -8.30
CA LYS A 51 13.01 23.98 -8.35
C LYS A 51 12.20 23.15 -9.35
N THR A 52 12.87 22.65 -10.39
CA THR A 52 12.27 21.90 -11.51
C THR A 52 12.80 20.48 -11.53
N ILE A 53 11.99 19.55 -12.03
CA ILE A 53 12.37 18.14 -12.17
C ILE A 53 13.39 18.00 -13.31
N GLN A 54 13.19 18.68 -14.43
CA GLN A 54 14.14 18.66 -15.55
C GLN A 54 15.53 19.13 -15.13
N GLY A 55 15.64 20.26 -14.43
CA GLY A 55 16.94 20.75 -13.94
C GLY A 55 17.68 19.77 -13.02
N ALA A 56 16.95 18.98 -12.21
CA ALA A 56 17.57 17.93 -11.41
C ALA A 56 18.10 16.77 -12.28
N ILE A 57 17.35 16.36 -13.31
CA ILE A 57 17.77 15.34 -14.27
C ILE A 57 18.98 15.82 -15.08
N ASP A 58 18.98 17.07 -15.54
CA ASP A 58 20.08 17.69 -16.30
C ASP A 58 21.39 17.73 -15.48
N SER A 59 21.29 17.72 -14.15
CA SER A 59 22.46 17.65 -13.26
C SER A 59 23.10 16.27 -13.14
N VAL A 60 22.46 15.23 -13.71
CA VAL A 60 23.01 13.88 -13.81
C VAL A 60 23.85 13.81 -15.10
N PRO A 61 25.16 13.54 -15.01
CA PRO A 61 26.05 13.57 -16.16
C PRO A 61 25.72 12.46 -17.17
N PRO A 62 25.93 12.70 -18.47
CA PRO A 62 25.90 11.63 -19.48
C PRO A 62 26.90 10.51 -19.14
N GLY A 63 26.54 9.27 -19.46
CA GLY A 63 27.32 8.09 -19.11
C GLY A 63 27.23 7.69 -17.63
N ASN A 64 26.31 8.28 -16.86
CA ASN A 64 26.10 7.92 -15.47
C ASN A 64 25.86 6.42 -15.33
N ASN A 65 26.59 5.77 -14.42
CA ASN A 65 26.40 4.37 -14.07
C ASN A 65 26.20 4.21 -12.56
N LYS A 66 25.92 5.29 -11.83
CA LYS A 66 25.68 5.25 -10.39
C LYS A 66 24.23 5.56 -10.09
N TRP A 67 23.61 4.85 -9.15
CA TRP A 67 22.24 5.16 -8.77
C TRP A 67 22.16 6.58 -8.19
N VAL A 68 21.37 7.45 -8.84
CA VAL A 68 21.06 8.81 -8.38
C VAL A 68 19.57 8.87 -8.04
N LYS A 69 19.27 9.14 -6.77
CA LYS A 69 17.90 9.32 -6.28
C LYS A 69 17.49 10.78 -6.37
N ILE A 70 16.43 11.07 -7.10
CA ILE A 70 15.82 12.40 -7.19
C ILE A 70 14.51 12.37 -6.42
N VAL A 71 14.51 12.95 -5.21
CA VAL A 71 13.34 13.10 -4.35
C VAL A 71 12.56 14.34 -4.78
N ILE A 72 11.31 14.16 -5.16
CA ILE A 72 10.44 15.23 -5.64
C ILE A 72 9.39 15.51 -4.57
N ASN A 73 9.45 16.70 -3.95
CA ASN A 73 8.48 17.11 -2.95
C ASN A 73 7.09 17.27 -3.56
N ALA A 74 6.06 17.16 -2.71
CA ALA A 74 4.67 17.34 -3.11
C ALA A 74 4.47 18.68 -3.85
N GLY A 75 3.67 18.64 -4.92
CA GLY A 75 3.49 19.77 -5.82
C GLY A 75 2.97 19.34 -7.20
N THR A 76 2.56 20.34 -7.99
CA THR A 76 2.17 20.17 -9.39
C THR A 76 3.21 20.84 -10.27
N TYR A 77 4.03 20.04 -10.95
CA TYR A 77 5.13 20.43 -11.80
C TYR A 77 4.65 20.53 -13.25
N ARG A 78 4.45 21.76 -13.74
CA ARG A 78 4.03 22.00 -15.12
C ARG A 78 5.24 22.12 -16.04
N GLU A 79 5.77 20.98 -16.47
CA GLU A 79 6.95 20.87 -17.34
C GLU A 79 6.87 19.58 -18.17
N GLN A 80 7.55 19.56 -19.33
CA GLN A 80 7.88 18.30 -20.01
C GLN A 80 9.21 17.80 -19.48
N VAL A 81 9.26 16.53 -19.07
CA VAL A 81 10.44 15.91 -18.51
C VAL A 81 11.01 14.89 -19.48
N LEU A 82 12.30 15.01 -19.76
CA LEU A 82 13.07 14.13 -20.64
C LEU A 82 14.28 13.59 -19.89
N ILE A 83 14.36 12.26 -19.80
CA ILE A 83 15.60 11.56 -19.44
C ILE A 83 16.22 11.04 -20.73
N THR A 84 17.42 11.52 -21.06
CA THR A 84 18.10 11.16 -22.31
C THR A 84 18.75 9.78 -22.22
N LYS A 85 19.06 9.17 -23.37
CA LYS A 85 19.56 7.79 -23.48
C LYS A 85 20.85 7.53 -22.68
N ASP A 86 21.66 8.56 -22.46
CA ASP A 86 22.94 8.44 -21.77
C ASP A 86 22.84 8.68 -20.25
N GLN A 87 21.63 8.89 -19.71
CA GLN A 87 21.38 9.21 -18.29
C GLN A 87 20.69 8.05 -17.55
N GLN A 88 21.30 6.86 -17.55
CA GLN A 88 20.77 5.68 -16.86
C GLN A 88 20.97 5.74 -15.33
N CYS A 89 20.41 4.75 -14.62
CA CYS A 89 20.54 4.58 -13.16
C CYS A 89 19.92 5.75 -12.37
N ILE A 90 18.72 6.20 -12.79
CA ILE A 90 17.98 7.28 -12.13
C ILE A 90 16.79 6.69 -11.37
N TYR A 91 16.64 7.11 -10.11
CA TYR A 91 15.49 6.79 -9.28
C TYR A 91 14.72 8.06 -8.92
N LEU A 92 13.60 8.31 -9.59
CA LEU A 92 12.66 9.39 -9.26
C LEU A 92 11.70 8.92 -8.14
N LYS A 93 11.71 9.59 -6.98
CA LYS A 93 10.80 9.30 -5.85
C LYS A 93 9.96 10.53 -5.51
N GLY A 94 8.67 10.50 -5.84
CA GLY A 94 7.70 11.49 -5.36
C GLY A 94 7.25 11.22 -3.92
N LYS A 95 6.49 12.16 -3.34
CA LYS A 95 5.84 12.00 -2.02
C LYS A 95 4.54 11.18 -2.06
N GLY A 96 4.22 10.58 -3.20
CA GLY A 96 3.01 9.78 -3.45
C GLY A 96 2.20 10.32 -4.63
N ARG A 97 1.60 9.42 -5.43
CA ARG A 97 0.92 9.77 -6.70
C ARG A 97 -0.20 10.79 -6.55
N MET A 98 -0.83 10.86 -5.37
CA MET A 98 -1.93 11.80 -5.10
C MET A 98 -1.45 13.24 -4.86
N VAL A 99 -0.18 13.42 -4.48
CA VAL A 99 0.35 14.73 -4.05
C VAL A 99 1.54 15.21 -4.88
N THR A 100 2.11 14.36 -5.74
CA THR A 100 3.22 14.70 -6.64
C THR A 100 2.80 14.46 -8.09
N THR A 101 2.57 15.53 -8.85
CA THR A 101 2.10 15.45 -10.25
C THR A 101 3.03 16.20 -11.19
N ILE A 102 3.42 15.58 -12.30
CA ILE A 102 4.03 16.22 -13.46
C ILE A 102 2.95 16.35 -14.53
N THR A 103 2.73 17.55 -15.04
CA THR A 103 1.63 17.82 -15.97
C THR A 103 2.05 18.68 -17.16
N PHE A 104 1.54 18.35 -18.34
CA PHE A 104 1.65 19.19 -19.54
C PHE A 104 0.45 18.97 -20.47
N ASP A 105 0.33 19.74 -21.56
CA ASP A 105 -0.82 19.71 -22.49
C ASP A 105 -0.40 19.69 -23.98
N ALA A 106 0.81 19.20 -24.27
CA ALA A 106 1.27 18.99 -25.64
C ALA A 106 0.38 17.96 -26.37
N ASN A 107 0.12 18.22 -27.65
CA ASN A 107 -0.72 17.42 -28.53
C ASN A 107 -0.16 17.45 -29.97
N HIS A 108 -0.78 16.71 -30.90
CA HIS A 108 -0.42 16.54 -32.32
C HIS A 108 0.38 15.27 -32.66
N LEU A 109 1.71 15.26 -32.51
CA LEU A 109 2.52 14.08 -32.83
C LEU A 109 2.75 13.25 -31.56
N THR A 110 2.45 11.96 -31.62
CA THR A 110 2.60 11.01 -30.50
C THR A 110 4.02 11.00 -29.91
N ASP A 111 5.04 11.29 -30.72
CA ASP A 111 6.43 11.36 -30.29
C ASP A 111 6.83 12.66 -29.59
N LYS A 112 6.05 13.74 -29.74
CA LYS A 112 6.31 15.06 -29.15
C LYS A 112 5.33 15.46 -28.05
N SER A 113 4.22 14.73 -27.89
CA SER A 113 3.15 15.08 -26.95
C SER A 113 3.39 14.58 -25.52
N ALA A 114 4.44 13.79 -25.27
CA ALA A 114 4.70 13.18 -23.98
C ALA A 114 5.02 14.22 -22.88
N THR A 115 4.30 14.16 -21.76
CA THR A 115 4.65 14.92 -20.54
C THR A 115 5.94 14.38 -19.91
N PHE A 116 6.13 13.07 -19.92
CA PHE A 116 7.36 12.41 -19.46
C PHE A 116 7.91 11.47 -20.55
N SER A 117 9.19 11.59 -20.86
CA SER A 117 9.91 10.71 -21.80
C SER A 117 11.13 10.10 -21.12
N SER A 118 11.19 8.77 -21.08
CA SER A 118 12.34 8.03 -20.56
C SER A 118 12.98 7.18 -21.65
N PHE A 119 14.22 7.52 -22.01
CA PHE A 119 15.03 6.78 -22.97
C PHE A 119 16.06 5.78 -22.40
N PRO A 120 16.69 6.02 -21.23
CA PRO A 120 17.78 5.17 -20.78
C PRO A 120 17.29 3.93 -20.05
N ASN A 121 18.15 2.91 -20.00
CA ASN A 121 17.90 1.71 -19.22
C ASN A 121 17.96 2.00 -17.71
N ASN A 122 17.43 1.09 -16.89
CA ASN A 122 17.53 1.13 -15.42
C ASN A 122 17.00 2.45 -14.82
N VAL A 123 15.73 2.74 -15.08
CA VAL A 123 15.02 3.88 -14.48
C VAL A 123 13.99 3.37 -13.50
N ILE A 124 13.96 3.94 -12.31
CA ILE A 124 12.96 3.67 -11.28
C ILE A 124 12.15 4.94 -11.08
N VAL A 125 10.83 4.79 -11.05
CA VAL A 125 9.91 5.87 -10.71
C VAL A 125 8.94 5.38 -9.65
N GLN A 126 8.81 6.14 -8.58
CA GLN A 126 7.90 5.83 -7.48
C GLN A 126 7.03 7.03 -7.12
N GLY A 127 5.73 6.77 -6.93
CA GLY A 127 4.84 7.71 -6.24
C GLY A 127 4.68 9.06 -6.95
N ILE A 128 4.66 9.07 -8.28
CA ILE A 128 4.50 10.26 -9.13
C ILE A 128 3.35 10.03 -10.10
N THR A 129 2.51 11.05 -10.30
CA THR A 129 1.52 11.06 -11.38
C THR A 129 2.06 11.82 -12.59
N PHE A 130 2.09 11.19 -13.76
CA PHE A 130 2.29 11.83 -15.06
C PHE A 130 0.94 12.09 -15.70
N LYS A 131 0.67 13.35 -16.05
CA LYS A 131 -0.61 13.79 -16.57
C LYS A 131 -0.46 14.57 -17.86
N ASN A 132 -1.13 14.13 -18.92
CA ASN A 132 -1.40 15.00 -20.06
C ASN A 132 -2.82 15.56 -19.94
N SER A 133 -2.93 16.89 -19.83
CA SER A 133 -4.20 17.58 -19.58
C SER A 133 -4.93 18.04 -20.84
N TYR A 134 -4.39 17.84 -22.05
CA TYR A 134 -4.95 18.40 -23.29
C TYR A 134 -6.43 18.03 -23.50
N ASN A 135 -6.77 16.74 -23.51
CA ASN A 135 -8.14 16.28 -23.75
C ASN A 135 -9.03 16.29 -22.49
N ARG A 136 -8.61 16.95 -21.39
CA ARG A 136 -9.27 16.84 -20.07
C ARG A 136 -10.05 18.09 -19.65
N PHE A 137 -9.70 19.27 -20.14
CA PHE A 137 -10.45 20.50 -19.86
C PHE A 137 -11.52 20.69 -20.93
N TRP A 138 -12.75 20.95 -20.51
CA TRP A 138 -13.86 21.18 -21.42
C TRP A 138 -14.65 22.42 -21.00
N SER A 139 -14.84 23.33 -21.94
CA SER A 139 -16.04 24.16 -22.05
C SER A 139 -16.98 23.55 -23.09
N LEU A 140 -18.26 23.93 -23.12
CA LEU A 140 -19.19 23.52 -24.19
C LEU A 140 -18.71 23.95 -25.60
N GLU A 141 -17.81 24.94 -25.69
CA GLU A 141 -17.16 25.35 -26.94
C GLU A 141 -16.03 24.37 -27.35
N ASP A 142 -15.31 23.78 -26.39
CA ASP A 142 -14.21 22.84 -26.63
C ASP A 142 -14.66 21.44 -27.07
N ALA A 143 -15.92 21.07 -26.83
CA ALA A 143 -16.52 19.82 -27.32
C ALA A 143 -16.55 19.73 -28.87
N ARG A 144 -16.25 20.84 -29.57
CA ARG A 144 -16.05 20.88 -31.03
C ARG A 144 -14.61 20.55 -31.46
N GLN A 145 -13.66 20.46 -30.54
CA GLN A 145 -12.28 20.06 -30.85
C GLN A 145 -12.21 18.55 -31.12
N LYS A 146 -11.49 18.16 -32.19
CA LYS A 146 -11.20 16.75 -32.46
C LYS A 146 -10.25 16.23 -31.39
N VAL A 147 -10.58 15.09 -30.77
CA VAL A 147 -9.66 14.33 -29.91
C VAL A 147 -8.35 14.11 -30.65
N LYS A 148 -7.22 14.43 -30.02
CA LYS A 148 -5.87 14.18 -30.55
C LYS A 148 -5.08 13.28 -29.60
N PRO A 149 -4.12 12.49 -30.11
CA PRO A 149 -3.11 11.83 -29.29
C PRO A 149 -2.41 12.81 -28.32
N ALA A 150 -2.36 12.44 -27.04
CA ALA A 150 -1.80 13.28 -25.98
C ALA A 150 -1.18 12.41 -24.89
N VAL A 151 0.12 12.15 -25.02
CA VAL A 151 0.84 11.16 -24.21
C VAL A 151 1.17 11.72 -22.82
N ALA A 152 0.84 10.97 -21.77
CA ALA A 152 1.25 11.30 -20.40
C ALA A 152 2.67 10.82 -20.13
N ALA A 153 2.99 9.58 -20.51
CA ALA A 153 4.34 9.03 -20.38
C ALA A 153 4.71 8.19 -21.60
N ARG A 154 5.97 8.29 -22.01
CA ARG A 154 6.59 7.46 -23.05
C ARG A 154 7.86 6.80 -22.52
N VAL A 155 7.96 5.48 -22.64
CA VAL A 155 9.03 4.68 -22.03
C VAL A 155 9.72 3.79 -23.07
N TYR A 156 11.03 3.90 -23.19
CA TYR A 156 11.85 3.09 -24.11
C TYR A 156 12.86 2.18 -23.43
N GLY A 157 13.47 2.62 -22.33
CA GLY A 157 14.67 1.99 -21.79
C GLY A 157 14.38 0.66 -21.10
N ASP A 158 15.23 -0.33 -21.35
CA ASP A 158 15.14 -1.65 -20.72
C ASP A 158 15.26 -1.54 -19.20
N LYS A 159 14.58 -2.44 -18.49
CA LYS A 159 14.61 -2.50 -17.02
C LYS A 159 14.07 -1.23 -16.37
N SER A 160 12.93 -0.72 -16.86
CA SER A 160 12.25 0.41 -16.21
C SER A 160 11.18 -0.07 -15.24
N LEU A 161 11.22 0.43 -14.00
CA LEU A 161 10.26 0.11 -12.94
C LEU A 161 9.43 1.35 -12.58
N PHE A 162 8.11 1.21 -12.64
CA PHE A 162 7.15 2.21 -12.17
C PHE A 162 6.32 1.60 -11.04
N TYR A 163 6.42 2.18 -9.84
CA TYR A 163 5.74 1.71 -8.64
C TYR A 163 4.85 2.79 -8.04
N GLU A 164 3.59 2.47 -7.78
CA GLU A 164 2.59 3.41 -7.25
C GLU A 164 2.49 4.72 -8.06
N CYS A 165 2.72 4.66 -9.37
CA CYS A 165 2.65 5.83 -10.24
C CYS A 165 1.23 6.04 -10.79
N GLY A 166 0.92 7.27 -11.18
CA GLY A 166 -0.28 7.62 -11.93
C GLY A 166 0.05 7.92 -13.39
N PHE A 167 -0.74 7.44 -14.33
CA PHE A 167 -0.66 7.77 -15.75
C PHE A 167 -2.03 8.24 -16.20
N VAL A 168 -2.14 9.52 -16.50
CA VAL A 168 -3.43 10.19 -16.58
C VAL A 168 -3.55 10.93 -17.91
N GLY A 169 -4.45 10.47 -18.77
CA GLY A 169 -4.66 11.04 -20.10
C GLY A 169 -6.03 10.69 -20.66
N PHE A 170 -6.13 10.59 -21.99
CA PHE A 170 -7.36 10.26 -22.70
C PHE A 170 -7.12 9.31 -23.86
N GLN A 171 -6.61 9.82 -24.99
CA GLN A 171 -6.10 8.99 -26.08
C GLN A 171 -4.58 8.91 -25.96
N ASP A 172 -4.03 7.69 -26.09
CA ASP A 172 -2.60 7.42 -26.09
C ASP A 172 -1.92 7.80 -24.74
N THR A 173 -2.56 7.52 -23.59
CA THR A 173 -2.05 7.94 -22.26
C THR A 173 -0.63 7.42 -21.97
N LEU A 174 -0.40 6.11 -22.05
CA LEU A 174 0.87 5.46 -21.76
C LEU A 174 1.42 4.82 -23.03
N PHE A 175 2.48 5.42 -23.57
CA PHE A 175 3.22 4.88 -24.70
C PHE A 175 4.39 4.02 -24.20
N ASP A 176 4.11 2.74 -24.06
CA ASP A 176 5.04 1.71 -23.60
C ASP A 176 5.80 1.12 -24.81
N VAL A 177 6.88 1.79 -25.22
CA VAL A 177 7.35 1.71 -26.60
C VAL A 177 8.02 0.39 -26.95
N MET A 178 9.03 -0.02 -26.17
CA MET A 178 9.83 -1.24 -26.40
C MET A 178 10.63 -1.61 -25.14
N ASN A 179 11.26 -2.79 -25.14
CA ASN A 179 12.06 -3.35 -24.03
C ASN A 179 11.23 -3.71 -22.77
N ARG A 180 11.90 -4.12 -21.69
CA ARG A 180 11.25 -4.70 -20.50
C ARG A 180 10.89 -3.65 -19.48
N HIS A 181 9.61 -3.59 -19.12
CA HIS A 181 9.12 -2.68 -18.11
C HIS A 181 8.24 -3.39 -17.07
N TYR A 182 8.31 -2.91 -15.83
CA TYR A 182 7.44 -3.37 -14.76
C TYR A 182 6.63 -2.21 -14.17
N TYR A 183 5.31 -2.33 -14.22
CA TYR A 183 4.36 -1.41 -13.62
C TYR A 183 3.67 -2.13 -12.47
N LYS A 184 3.83 -1.64 -11.23
CA LYS A 184 3.26 -2.27 -10.04
C LYS A 184 2.45 -1.26 -9.23
N SER A 185 1.23 -1.65 -8.82
CA SER A 185 0.33 -0.80 -8.02
C SER A 185 0.03 0.57 -8.66
N CYS A 186 0.10 0.67 -9.99
CA CYS A 186 -0.08 1.93 -10.71
C CYS A 186 -1.56 2.20 -11.01
N TYR A 187 -1.91 3.48 -11.14
CA TYR A 187 -3.20 3.93 -11.65
C TYR A 187 -3.03 4.41 -13.10
N ILE A 188 -3.81 3.87 -14.03
CA ILE A 188 -3.74 4.23 -15.45
C ILE A 188 -5.14 4.61 -15.93
N GLU A 189 -5.28 5.81 -16.48
CA GLU A 189 -6.56 6.38 -16.92
C GLU A 189 -6.53 6.81 -18.39
N GLY A 190 -7.54 6.40 -19.15
CA GLY A 190 -7.74 6.85 -20.53
C GLY A 190 -9.00 6.28 -21.17
N SER A 191 -9.14 6.46 -22.48
CA SER A 191 -10.32 6.09 -23.25
C SER A 191 -9.98 5.28 -24.50
N VAL A 192 -9.06 5.77 -25.34
CA VAL A 192 -8.72 5.12 -26.63
C VAL A 192 -7.24 4.77 -26.63
N ASP A 193 -6.93 3.49 -26.87
CA ASP A 193 -5.57 2.95 -26.99
C ASP A 193 -4.63 3.43 -25.89
N PHE A 194 -5.16 3.55 -24.67
CA PHE A 194 -4.49 4.35 -23.66
C PHE A 194 -3.30 3.64 -22.99
N ILE A 195 -3.10 2.35 -23.29
CA ILE A 195 -1.86 1.61 -23.07
C ILE A 195 -1.44 0.99 -24.41
N PHE A 196 -0.39 1.51 -25.04
CA PHE A 196 -0.02 1.11 -26.40
C PHE A 196 1.49 1.09 -26.61
N GLY A 197 1.93 0.44 -27.69
CA GLY A 197 3.34 0.26 -28.03
C GLY A 197 3.73 -1.21 -28.08
N ASP A 198 5.03 -1.50 -28.06
CA ASP A 198 5.59 -2.84 -28.25
C ASP A 198 6.47 -3.32 -27.08
N GLY A 199 6.33 -2.69 -25.91
CA GLY A 199 7.03 -3.13 -24.69
C GLY A 199 6.77 -4.59 -24.34
N GLN A 200 7.77 -5.22 -23.74
CA GLN A 200 7.66 -6.49 -23.03
C GLN A 200 7.34 -6.17 -21.57
N SER A 201 6.06 -5.94 -21.28
CA SER A 201 5.68 -5.23 -20.05
C SER A 201 4.73 -6.00 -19.18
N TYR A 202 4.95 -5.87 -17.87
CA TYR A 202 4.18 -6.51 -16.84
C TYR A 202 3.47 -5.46 -15.98
N PHE A 203 2.17 -5.63 -15.76
CA PHE A 203 1.32 -4.73 -14.98
C PHE A 203 0.71 -5.53 -13.83
N THR A 204 1.28 -5.41 -12.63
CA THR A 204 0.80 -6.14 -11.43
C THR A 204 -0.02 -5.21 -10.54
N ASP A 205 -1.20 -5.67 -10.14
CA ASP A 205 -2.09 -4.98 -9.19
C ASP A 205 -2.39 -3.51 -9.56
N CYS A 206 -2.41 -3.24 -10.86
CA CYS A 206 -2.72 -1.92 -11.39
C CYS A 206 -4.24 -1.68 -11.43
N VAL A 207 -4.61 -0.42 -11.26
CA VAL A 207 -5.98 0.08 -11.38
C VAL A 207 -6.11 0.75 -12.74
N ILE A 208 -6.91 0.16 -13.62
CA ILE A 208 -7.12 0.62 -14.99
C ILE A 208 -8.51 1.27 -15.07
N ASN A 209 -8.56 2.59 -15.20
CA ASN A 209 -9.79 3.38 -15.26
C ASN A 209 -10.09 3.86 -16.68
N ALA A 210 -11.09 3.25 -17.31
CA ALA A 210 -11.57 3.63 -18.62
C ALA A 210 -12.64 4.73 -18.56
N THR A 211 -12.35 5.88 -19.15
CA THR A 211 -13.21 7.09 -19.11
C THR A 211 -14.19 7.19 -20.29
N VAL A 212 -14.30 6.16 -21.13
CA VAL A 212 -15.13 6.21 -22.33
C VAL A 212 -16.64 6.35 -22.03
N GLY A 213 -17.13 5.86 -20.88
CA GLY A 213 -18.54 6.03 -20.51
C GLY A 213 -18.93 7.46 -20.10
N SER A 214 -17.95 8.30 -19.79
CA SER A 214 -18.13 9.66 -19.27
C SER A 214 -17.44 10.72 -20.13
N ASN A 215 -17.05 10.36 -21.36
CA ASN A 215 -16.34 11.27 -22.25
C ASN A 215 -17.28 12.31 -22.89
N PRO A 216 -16.85 13.58 -23.00
CA PRO A 216 -17.65 14.64 -23.62
C PRO A 216 -17.64 14.60 -25.16
N TYR A 217 -16.82 13.73 -25.77
CA TYR A 217 -16.58 13.69 -27.21
C TYR A 217 -17.52 12.74 -27.96
N GLY A 218 -18.51 12.16 -27.27
CA GLY A 218 -19.48 11.23 -27.86
C GLY A 218 -18.84 9.92 -28.35
N LEU A 219 -17.62 9.59 -27.90
CA LEU A 219 -16.98 8.32 -28.26
C LEU A 219 -17.79 7.17 -27.67
N MET A 220 -18.19 6.24 -28.53
CA MET A 220 -19.05 5.12 -28.14
C MET A 220 -18.26 3.89 -27.71
N MET A 221 -16.95 3.85 -27.96
CA MET A 221 -16.09 2.68 -27.76
C MET A 221 -14.70 3.10 -27.25
N GLY A 222 -14.19 2.36 -26.27
CA GLY A 222 -12.85 2.53 -25.71
C GLY A 222 -12.02 1.27 -25.83
N TYR A 223 -10.71 1.42 -25.78
CA TYR A 223 -9.74 0.32 -25.89
C TYR A 223 -8.68 0.48 -24.80
N VAL A 224 -8.56 -0.52 -23.92
CA VAL A 224 -7.52 -0.51 -22.89
C VAL A 224 -6.14 -0.61 -23.51
N THR A 225 -5.95 -1.60 -24.41
CA THR A 225 -4.65 -1.87 -25.02
C THR A 225 -4.64 -1.77 -26.54
N ALA A 226 -3.50 -1.32 -27.08
CA ALA A 226 -3.18 -1.39 -28.51
C ALA A 226 -1.72 -1.85 -28.69
N GLN A 227 -1.49 -3.16 -28.54
CA GLN A 227 -0.14 -3.72 -28.54
C GLN A 227 0.38 -3.94 -29.99
N GLY A 228 1.64 -3.54 -30.20
CA GLY A 228 2.24 -3.30 -31.51
C GLY A 228 3.14 -4.39 -32.10
N ARG A 229 3.19 -5.57 -31.49
CA ARG A 229 4.15 -6.62 -31.83
C ARG A 229 4.17 -6.97 -33.31
N ALA A 230 5.35 -6.83 -33.91
CA ALA A 230 5.55 -6.92 -35.35
C ALA A 230 5.80 -8.34 -35.88
N SER A 231 6.33 -9.25 -35.05
CA SER A 231 6.68 -10.62 -35.49
C SER A 231 6.50 -11.68 -34.41
N ALA A 232 6.45 -12.96 -34.82
CA ALA A 232 6.38 -14.08 -33.89
C ALA A 232 7.67 -14.30 -33.06
N ALA A 233 8.82 -13.81 -33.53
CA ALA A 233 10.10 -13.92 -32.83
C ALA A 233 10.29 -12.83 -31.75
N ASP A 234 9.51 -11.76 -31.82
CA ASP A 234 9.58 -10.62 -30.91
C ASP A 234 9.14 -11.02 -29.48
N PRO A 235 9.90 -10.74 -28.42
CA PRO A 235 9.50 -11.05 -27.04
C PRO A 235 8.45 -10.07 -26.46
N GLY A 236 8.08 -8.99 -27.15
CA GLY A 236 7.13 -7.97 -26.71
C GLY A 236 5.73 -8.49 -26.37
N GLY A 237 4.98 -7.74 -25.57
CA GLY A 237 3.62 -8.09 -25.15
C GLY A 237 3.27 -7.50 -23.79
N PHE A 238 1.98 -7.34 -23.54
CA PHE A 238 1.50 -6.81 -22.26
C PHE A 238 0.86 -7.91 -21.42
N VAL A 239 1.30 -8.05 -20.17
CA VAL A 239 0.72 -8.97 -19.19
C VAL A 239 0.15 -8.17 -18.03
N PHE A 240 -1.15 -8.31 -17.78
CA PHE A 240 -1.85 -7.73 -16.64
C PHE A 240 -2.14 -8.85 -15.64
N LYS A 241 -1.62 -8.73 -14.42
CA LYS A 241 -1.76 -9.71 -13.35
C LYS A 241 -2.41 -9.08 -12.12
N GLY A 242 -3.53 -9.63 -11.68
CA GLY A 242 -4.32 -9.05 -10.58
C GLY A 242 -4.95 -7.72 -10.98
N GLY A 243 -5.21 -6.86 -10.00
CA GLY A 243 -5.76 -5.53 -10.22
C GLY A 243 -7.21 -5.51 -10.76
N VAL A 244 -7.61 -4.35 -11.29
CA VAL A 244 -8.98 -4.10 -11.77
C VAL A 244 -9.00 -3.28 -13.05
N VAL A 245 -9.88 -3.66 -13.97
CA VAL A 245 -10.28 -2.87 -15.14
C VAL A 245 -11.73 -2.44 -14.94
N TYR A 246 -11.95 -1.13 -14.80
CA TYR A 246 -13.29 -0.56 -14.63
C TYR A 246 -13.49 0.69 -15.48
N GLY A 247 -14.75 1.11 -15.59
CA GLY A 247 -15.16 2.25 -16.39
C GLY A 247 -16.63 2.18 -16.74
N GLY A 248 -17.07 3.01 -17.70
CA GLY A 248 -18.40 2.93 -18.31
C GLY A 248 -18.30 2.85 -19.83
N GLY A 249 -19.44 2.74 -20.51
CA GLY A 249 -19.50 2.66 -21.99
C GLY A 249 -19.11 1.28 -22.53
N LYS A 250 -18.85 1.18 -23.85
CA LYS A 250 -18.39 -0.06 -24.48
C LYS A 250 -16.87 -0.13 -24.43
N LEU A 251 -16.32 -0.96 -23.55
CA LEU A 251 -14.88 -1.09 -23.36
C LEU A 251 -14.34 -2.42 -23.92
N TYR A 252 -13.38 -2.35 -24.83
CA TYR A 252 -12.59 -3.51 -25.24
C TYR A 252 -11.31 -3.59 -24.41
N LEU A 253 -10.91 -4.80 -24.03
CA LEU A 253 -9.63 -5.08 -23.37
C LEU A 253 -8.44 -4.75 -24.28
N GLY A 254 -8.64 -4.81 -25.59
CA GLY A 254 -7.64 -4.33 -26.54
C GLY A 254 -7.99 -4.54 -27.99
N ARG A 255 -7.16 -3.93 -28.84
CA ARG A 255 -7.18 -4.14 -30.29
C ARG A 255 -5.78 -4.33 -30.86
N ALA A 256 -5.63 -5.17 -31.88
CA ALA A 256 -4.32 -5.55 -32.39
C ALA A 256 -3.72 -4.46 -33.29
N TYR A 257 -2.89 -3.59 -32.70
CA TYR A 257 -2.12 -2.58 -33.43
C TYR A 257 -1.07 -3.25 -34.35
N GLY A 258 -0.32 -4.22 -33.81
CA GLY A 258 0.62 -5.04 -34.57
C GLY A 258 0.03 -6.37 -35.09
N PRO A 259 0.60 -6.93 -36.18
CA PRO A 259 0.12 -8.19 -36.77
C PRO A 259 0.32 -9.43 -35.88
N TYR A 260 1.17 -9.36 -34.86
CA TYR A 260 1.41 -10.42 -33.88
C TYR A 260 1.07 -9.98 -32.45
N SER A 261 0.17 -9.00 -32.32
CA SER A 261 -0.21 -8.37 -31.06
C SER A 261 -0.43 -9.37 -29.93
N ARG A 262 0.13 -9.09 -28.75
CA ARG A 262 0.10 -10.00 -27.60
C ARG A 262 -0.29 -9.29 -26.31
N VAL A 263 -1.41 -9.71 -25.73
CA VAL A 263 -1.95 -9.17 -24.47
C VAL A 263 -2.57 -10.29 -23.65
N ILE A 264 -2.23 -10.36 -22.36
CA ILE A 264 -2.75 -11.37 -21.44
C ILE A 264 -3.31 -10.69 -20.20
N PHE A 265 -4.54 -11.04 -19.80
CA PHE A 265 -5.10 -10.71 -18.49
C PHE A 265 -5.15 -11.98 -17.63
N TYR A 266 -4.62 -11.89 -16.41
CA TYR A 266 -4.48 -12.98 -15.46
C TYR A 266 -5.00 -12.55 -14.09
N GLY A 267 -6.02 -13.21 -13.55
CA GLY A 267 -6.54 -12.92 -12.20
C GLY A 267 -7.09 -11.50 -12.03
N THR A 268 -7.35 -10.77 -13.11
CA THR A 268 -7.82 -9.38 -13.09
C THR A 268 -9.34 -9.32 -12.91
N THR A 269 -9.81 -8.36 -12.11
CA THR A 269 -11.25 -8.08 -11.99
C THR A 269 -11.70 -7.19 -13.14
N LEU A 270 -12.66 -7.67 -13.94
CA LEU A 270 -13.22 -6.97 -15.09
C LEU A 270 -14.65 -6.47 -14.77
N SER A 271 -14.86 -5.16 -14.81
CA SER A 271 -16.17 -4.56 -14.61
C SER A 271 -17.14 -4.87 -15.75
N ALA A 272 -18.44 -4.61 -15.53
CA ALA A 272 -19.49 -4.81 -16.54
C ALA A 272 -19.35 -3.94 -17.81
N ALA A 273 -18.44 -2.96 -17.84
CA ALA A 273 -18.18 -2.15 -19.04
C ALA A 273 -17.43 -2.92 -20.13
N VAL A 274 -16.74 -4.01 -19.78
CA VAL A 274 -16.04 -4.85 -20.76
C VAL A 274 -17.07 -5.50 -21.68
N THR A 275 -16.92 -5.29 -22.99
CA THR A 275 -17.85 -5.80 -23.99
C THR A 275 -17.83 -7.34 -24.03
N PRO A 276 -18.95 -7.99 -24.40
CA PRO A 276 -18.99 -9.45 -24.49
C PRO A 276 -17.93 -10.02 -25.46
N GLU A 277 -17.65 -9.34 -26.56
CA GLU A 277 -16.61 -9.70 -27.53
C GLU A 277 -15.20 -9.62 -26.92
N GLY A 278 -14.99 -8.67 -26.00
CA GLY A 278 -13.75 -8.43 -25.25
C GLY A 278 -12.62 -7.79 -26.07
N TRP A 279 -12.42 -8.23 -27.31
CA TRP A 279 -11.23 -7.90 -28.12
C TRP A 279 -11.56 -7.52 -29.56
N GLY A 280 -10.66 -6.77 -30.21
CA GLY A 280 -10.74 -6.43 -31.63
C GLY A 280 -9.48 -6.79 -32.43
N ALA A 281 -9.65 -7.29 -33.66
CA ALA A 281 -8.53 -7.55 -34.57
C ALA A 281 -8.03 -6.28 -35.31
N TRP A 282 -8.79 -5.19 -35.25
CA TRP A 282 -8.53 -3.92 -35.94
C TRP A 282 -8.21 -4.11 -37.43
N SER A 283 -7.04 -3.66 -37.92
CA SER A 283 -6.61 -3.81 -39.31
C SER A 283 -6.06 -5.21 -39.65
N ASN A 284 -5.99 -6.12 -38.68
CA ASN A 284 -5.49 -7.49 -38.83
C ASN A 284 -6.61 -8.53 -38.99
N GLN A 285 -7.79 -8.11 -39.46
CA GLN A 285 -8.90 -9.02 -39.78
C GLN A 285 -8.47 -10.09 -40.80
N GLY A 286 -8.84 -11.35 -40.56
CA GLY A 286 -8.41 -12.51 -41.35
C GLY A 286 -7.00 -13.01 -41.03
N LYS A 287 -6.27 -12.37 -40.10
CA LYS A 287 -4.93 -12.77 -39.63
C LYS A 287 -4.90 -13.05 -38.12
N GLU A 288 -6.06 -13.28 -37.51
CA GLU A 288 -6.21 -13.44 -36.06
C GLU A 288 -5.48 -14.67 -35.50
N GLY A 289 -5.11 -15.62 -36.38
CA GLY A 289 -4.23 -16.73 -36.03
C GLY A 289 -2.91 -16.31 -35.39
N ASN A 290 -2.38 -15.14 -35.79
CA ASN A 290 -1.11 -14.58 -35.33
C ASN A 290 -1.22 -13.76 -34.03
N ILE A 291 -2.43 -13.35 -33.65
CA ILE A 291 -2.70 -12.55 -32.44
C ILE A 291 -2.73 -13.47 -31.22
N PHE A 292 -2.13 -13.06 -30.10
CA PHE A 292 -2.12 -13.81 -28.85
C PHE A 292 -2.83 -13.03 -27.73
N TYR A 293 -4.16 -13.13 -27.67
CA TYR A 293 -4.98 -12.56 -26.60
C TYR A 293 -5.55 -13.65 -25.71
N SER A 294 -5.45 -13.48 -24.39
CA SER A 294 -5.93 -14.49 -23.43
C SER A 294 -6.40 -13.90 -22.10
N GLU A 295 -7.38 -14.57 -21.50
CA GLU A 295 -7.97 -14.26 -20.19
C GLU A 295 -7.96 -15.51 -19.29
N ILE A 296 -7.14 -15.49 -18.22
CA ILE A 296 -6.94 -16.60 -17.29
C ILE A 296 -7.39 -16.17 -15.89
N GLY A 297 -8.27 -16.93 -15.24
CA GLY A 297 -8.68 -16.67 -13.85
C GLY A 297 -9.32 -15.28 -13.59
N CYS A 298 -9.70 -14.53 -14.62
CA CYS A 298 -10.31 -13.20 -14.47
C CYS A 298 -11.71 -13.31 -13.86
N GLY A 299 -12.05 -12.38 -12.98
CA GLY A 299 -13.35 -12.31 -12.28
C GLY A 299 -14.13 -11.03 -12.60
N GLY A 300 -15.31 -10.87 -12.01
CA GLY A 300 -16.18 -9.70 -12.20
C GLY A 300 -17.19 -9.85 -13.34
N LYS A 301 -18.15 -8.90 -13.42
CA LYS A 301 -19.27 -9.00 -14.39
C LYS A 301 -18.82 -8.97 -15.85
N GLY A 302 -17.69 -8.35 -16.15
CA GLY A 302 -17.12 -8.28 -17.49
C GLY A 302 -16.34 -9.52 -17.92
N SER A 303 -16.12 -10.49 -17.03
CA SER A 303 -15.29 -11.67 -17.31
C SER A 303 -16.04 -12.85 -17.92
N ASP A 304 -17.32 -12.69 -18.27
CA ASP A 304 -18.06 -13.73 -19.00
C ASP A 304 -17.45 -13.94 -20.39
N LYS A 305 -16.98 -15.17 -20.63
CA LYS A 305 -16.30 -15.57 -21.87
C LYS A 305 -17.25 -16.17 -22.91
N SER A 306 -18.54 -16.34 -22.61
CA SER A 306 -19.52 -17.03 -23.46
C SER A 306 -19.68 -16.43 -24.86
N LYS A 307 -19.40 -15.13 -25.01
CA LYS A 307 -19.51 -14.37 -26.27
C LYS A 307 -18.18 -13.75 -26.73
N ARG A 308 -17.06 -14.16 -26.15
CA ARG A 308 -15.74 -13.66 -26.58
C ARG A 308 -15.48 -14.04 -28.02
N VAL A 309 -14.66 -13.22 -28.68
CA VAL A 309 -14.18 -13.51 -30.04
C VAL A 309 -13.64 -14.95 -30.13
N PRO A 310 -13.99 -15.72 -31.18
CA PRO A 310 -13.68 -17.15 -31.24
C PRO A 310 -12.18 -17.46 -31.36
N TRP A 311 -11.39 -16.47 -31.79
CA TRP A 311 -9.94 -16.58 -31.96
C TRP A 311 -9.11 -16.26 -30.70
N MET A 312 -9.75 -15.88 -29.59
CA MET A 312 -9.07 -15.70 -28.30
C MET A 312 -8.35 -16.99 -27.90
N LYS A 313 -7.07 -16.89 -27.55
CA LYS A 313 -6.23 -18.04 -27.20
C LYS A 313 -6.60 -18.55 -25.81
N LYS A 314 -6.70 -19.88 -25.68
CA LYS A 314 -6.89 -20.57 -24.40
C LYS A 314 -5.53 -20.91 -23.83
N LEU A 315 -5.24 -20.42 -22.63
CA LEU A 315 -4.00 -20.69 -21.92
C LEU A 315 -4.32 -21.28 -20.54
N LYS A 316 -3.65 -22.36 -20.16
CA LYS A 316 -3.77 -22.94 -18.82
C LYS A 316 -2.82 -22.23 -17.84
N GLU A 317 -3.17 -22.24 -16.57
CA GLU A 317 -2.39 -21.68 -15.46
C GLU A 317 -0.89 -22.04 -15.53
N ALA A 318 -0.58 -23.34 -15.56
CA ALA A 318 0.81 -23.81 -15.58
C ALA A 318 1.58 -23.34 -16.84
N GLN A 319 0.90 -23.22 -17.98
CA GLN A 319 1.51 -22.69 -19.21
C GLN A 319 1.76 -21.19 -19.09
N PHE A 320 0.81 -20.45 -18.50
CA PHE A 320 0.99 -19.04 -18.20
C PHE A 320 2.19 -18.81 -17.30
N GLN A 321 2.31 -19.49 -16.15
CA GLN A 321 3.45 -19.30 -15.25
C GLN A 321 4.80 -19.60 -15.93
N LYS A 322 4.83 -20.66 -16.76
CA LYS A 322 6.05 -21.05 -17.48
C LYS A 322 6.47 -20.03 -18.55
N MET A 323 5.53 -19.36 -19.23
CA MET A 323 5.82 -18.50 -20.38
C MET A 323 5.76 -17.00 -20.07
N PHE A 324 4.87 -16.62 -19.15
CA PHE A 324 4.45 -15.25 -18.87
C PHE A 324 4.40 -14.97 -17.35
N GLY A 325 5.12 -15.74 -16.54
CA GLY A 325 5.42 -15.38 -15.15
C GLY A 325 6.39 -14.20 -15.10
N VAL A 326 6.45 -13.46 -13.98
CA VAL A 326 7.36 -12.31 -13.86
C VAL A 326 8.82 -12.71 -14.12
N SER A 327 9.28 -13.79 -13.47
CA SER A 327 10.64 -14.33 -13.61
C SER A 327 10.94 -14.93 -14.99
N THR A 328 9.93 -15.30 -15.76
CA THR A 328 10.11 -15.93 -17.08
C THR A 328 9.91 -14.93 -18.22
N PHE A 329 9.07 -13.92 -18.04
CA PHE A 329 8.76 -12.93 -19.07
C PHE A 329 9.70 -11.74 -19.01
N ILE A 330 9.76 -11.02 -17.88
CA ILE A 330 10.54 -9.77 -17.79
C ILE A 330 11.81 -9.90 -16.97
N ASP A 331 11.87 -10.83 -16.01
CA ASP A 331 12.91 -10.85 -14.96
C ASP A 331 13.81 -12.10 -14.98
N HIS A 332 14.06 -12.65 -16.17
CA HIS A 332 14.90 -13.86 -16.33
C HIS A 332 16.36 -13.66 -15.93
N ASP A 333 16.87 -12.42 -15.96
CA ASP A 333 18.21 -12.03 -15.51
C ASP A 333 18.23 -11.40 -14.10
N GLY A 334 17.09 -11.47 -13.39
CA GLY A 334 16.92 -10.99 -12.01
C GLY A 334 17.21 -9.50 -11.85
N TRP A 335 16.85 -8.67 -12.83
CA TRP A 335 17.10 -7.22 -12.78
C TRP A 335 16.24 -6.51 -11.74
N LEU A 336 15.06 -7.02 -11.43
CA LEU A 336 14.17 -6.42 -10.42
C LEU A 336 14.82 -6.42 -9.03
N ALA A 337 15.55 -7.48 -8.68
CA ALA A 337 16.27 -7.58 -7.42
C ALA A 337 17.52 -6.67 -7.33
N LYS A 338 17.97 -6.10 -8.45
CA LYS A 338 19.17 -5.24 -8.54
C LYS A 338 18.83 -3.74 -8.50
N HIS A 339 17.56 -3.40 -8.27
CA HIS A 339 17.05 -2.04 -8.22
C HIS A 339 16.93 -1.55 -6.77
N PRO A 340 17.30 -0.29 -6.43
CA PRO A 340 17.15 0.31 -5.09
C PRO A 340 15.72 0.51 -4.58
N HIS A 341 14.73 -0.11 -5.21
CA HIS A 341 13.34 -0.01 -4.80
C HIS A 341 13.02 -1.08 -3.74
N HIS A 342 13.50 -0.86 -2.51
CA HIS A 342 13.25 -1.75 -1.37
C HIS A 342 12.04 -1.29 -0.55
N ILE A 343 10.84 -1.73 -0.96
CA ILE A 343 9.64 -1.78 -0.09
C ILE A 343 9.12 -3.22 0.02
N GLU A 344 9.53 -4.10 -0.89
CA GLU A 344 9.33 -5.53 -0.72
C GLU A 344 10.40 -6.10 0.21
N PRO A 345 10.04 -7.05 1.08
CA PRO A 345 11.02 -7.70 1.92
C PRO A 345 12.15 -8.32 1.10
N VAL A 346 13.39 -7.95 1.38
CA VAL A 346 14.58 -8.45 0.65
C VAL A 346 14.83 -9.94 0.90
N ARG A 347 14.23 -10.47 1.97
CA ARG A 347 14.31 -11.87 2.38
C ARG A 347 13.00 -12.31 3.01
N THR A 348 12.59 -13.54 2.74
CA THR A 348 11.53 -14.24 3.49
C THR A 348 12.15 -15.39 4.28
N ILE A 349 11.82 -15.48 5.56
CA ILE A 349 12.14 -16.58 6.47
C ILE A 349 10.81 -17.26 6.82
N VAL A 350 10.74 -18.58 6.76
CA VAL A 350 9.54 -19.36 7.07
C VAL A 350 9.70 -20.05 8.42
N VAL A 351 8.70 -19.88 9.30
CA VAL A 351 8.62 -20.59 10.58
C VAL A 351 7.50 -21.63 10.50
N ASP A 352 7.83 -22.89 10.83
CA ASP A 352 6.85 -23.98 10.93
C ASP A 352 7.24 -24.92 12.08
N GLN A 353 6.37 -25.02 13.10
CA GLN A 353 6.60 -25.87 14.28
C GLN A 353 6.80 -27.35 13.92
N ASN A 354 6.34 -27.79 12.75
CA ASN A 354 6.49 -29.17 12.28
C ASN A 354 7.79 -29.43 11.51
N GLY A 355 8.67 -28.41 11.38
CA GLY A 355 9.99 -28.55 10.76
C GLY A 355 10.02 -28.43 9.24
N HIS A 356 8.94 -27.94 8.61
CA HIS A 356 8.90 -27.69 7.16
C HIS A 356 9.34 -26.27 6.76
N GLY A 357 9.71 -25.43 7.73
CA GLY A 357 10.23 -24.07 7.53
C GLY A 357 11.74 -23.97 7.76
N ASP A 358 12.29 -22.76 7.66
CA ASP A 358 13.68 -22.45 8.00
C ASP A 358 13.94 -22.59 9.51
N PHE A 359 12.94 -22.30 10.33
CA PHE A 359 12.99 -22.42 11.79
C PHE A 359 11.70 -23.06 12.34
N THR A 360 11.78 -23.67 13.52
CA THR A 360 10.62 -24.23 14.24
C THR A 360 10.05 -23.25 15.27
N THR A 361 10.84 -22.26 15.70
CA THR A 361 10.45 -21.22 16.66
C THR A 361 10.52 -19.83 16.03
N ILE A 362 9.72 -18.90 16.55
CA ILE A 362 9.67 -17.52 16.07
C ILE A 362 10.91 -16.75 16.56
N GLN A 363 11.33 -16.99 17.81
CA GLN A 363 12.50 -16.33 18.37
C GLN A 363 13.78 -16.63 17.60
N GLU A 364 14.02 -17.88 17.19
CA GLU A 364 15.21 -18.24 16.38
C GLU A 364 15.19 -17.54 15.01
N ALA A 365 14.01 -17.46 14.38
CA ALA A 365 13.86 -16.75 13.11
C ALA A 365 14.21 -15.27 13.24
N ILE A 366 13.76 -14.61 14.32
CA ILE A 366 14.11 -13.21 14.62
C ILE A 366 15.62 -13.07 14.88
N LEU A 367 16.21 -13.98 15.65
CA LEU A 367 17.65 -13.94 15.95
C LEU A 367 18.53 -14.16 14.71
N SER A 368 17.99 -14.81 13.68
CA SER A 368 18.67 -14.99 12.38
C SER A 368 18.73 -13.72 11.52
N VAL A 369 17.96 -12.69 11.88
CA VAL A 369 18.04 -11.36 11.26
C VAL A 369 19.29 -10.65 11.79
N PRO A 370 20.16 -10.11 10.91
CA PRO A 370 21.37 -9.42 11.33
C PRO A 370 21.10 -8.26 12.30
N SER A 371 22.02 -8.04 13.24
CA SER A 371 22.02 -6.80 14.04
C SER A 371 22.18 -5.58 13.14
N ARG A 372 21.55 -4.46 13.52
CA ARG A 372 21.49 -3.18 12.77
C ARG A 372 20.83 -3.32 11.40
N ASN A 373 19.87 -4.25 11.27
CA ASN A 373 19.11 -4.43 10.05
C ASN A 373 18.28 -3.18 9.72
N ASN A 374 18.35 -2.76 8.47
CA ASN A 374 17.61 -1.62 7.92
C ASN A 374 16.80 -1.99 6.66
N GLU A 375 16.87 -3.25 6.22
CA GLU A 375 16.11 -3.78 5.07
C GLU A 375 14.89 -4.57 5.54
N TRP A 376 13.76 -4.49 4.84
CA TRP A 376 12.58 -5.26 5.24
C TRP A 376 12.86 -6.76 5.16
N VAL A 377 12.77 -7.47 6.30
CA VAL A 377 12.82 -8.94 6.35
C VAL A 377 11.46 -9.47 6.73
N LYS A 378 10.90 -10.35 5.91
CA LYS A 378 9.62 -10.99 6.19
C LYS A 378 9.85 -12.30 6.92
N ILE A 379 9.16 -12.49 8.04
CA ILE A 379 9.08 -13.76 8.74
C ILE A 379 7.65 -14.27 8.58
N GLU A 380 7.47 -15.27 7.71
CA GLU A 380 6.18 -15.93 7.48
C GLU A 380 6.00 -17.09 8.46
N ILE A 381 4.99 -17.00 9.31
CA ILE A 381 4.74 -17.93 10.40
C ILE A 381 3.54 -18.80 10.00
N ASN A 382 3.77 -20.11 9.87
CA ASN A 382 2.72 -21.07 9.56
C ASN A 382 1.73 -21.20 10.71
N ALA A 383 0.52 -21.68 10.39
CA ALA A 383 -0.55 -21.85 11.37
C ALA A 383 -0.10 -22.76 12.52
N GLY A 384 -0.47 -22.39 13.74
CA GLY A 384 0.00 -23.06 14.95
C GLY A 384 -0.14 -22.19 16.20
N THR A 385 0.11 -22.81 17.37
CA THR A 385 0.21 -22.11 18.65
C THR A 385 1.66 -22.22 19.13
N TYR A 386 2.37 -21.10 19.07
CA TYR A 386 3.77 -20.95 19.44
C TYR A 386 3.85 -20.57 20.91
N LYS A 387 4.27 -21.53 21.75
CA LYS A 387 4.38 -21.35 23.19
C LYS A 387 5.77 -20.85 23.58
N GLU A 388 6.02 -19.57 23.36
CA GLU A 388 7.30 -18.91 23.60
C GLU A 388 7.09 -17.43 23.94
N GLN A 389 8.04 -16.82 24.66
CA GLN A 389 8.16 -15.37 24.72
C GLN A 389 9.01 -14.91 23.54
N VAL A 390 8.51 -13.92 22.82
CA VAL A 390 9.15 -13.42 21.60
C VAL A 390 9.56 -11.96 21.79
N GLU A 391 10.85 -11.69 21.61
CA GLU A 391 11.40 -10.34 21.63
C GLU A 391 12.13 -10.02 20.32
N ILE A 392 11.76 -8.88 19.74
CA ILE A 392 12.59 -8.22 18.72
C ILE A 392 13.46 -7.20 19.44
N SER A 393 14.77 -7.39 19.43
CA SER A 393 15.74 -6.48 20.06
C SER A 393 15.84 -5.13 19.33
N TYR A 394 16.23 -4.07 20.06
CA TYR A 394 16.33 -2.69 19.55
C TYR A 394 17.17 -2.50 18.29
N ASP A 395 18.14 -3.39 18.05
CA ASP A 395 19.03 -3.31 16.90
C ASP A 395 18.49 -4.02 15.65
N ARG A 396 17.28 -4.60 15.68
CA ARG A 396 16.72 -5.40 14.58
C ARG A 396 15.42 -4.81 14.03
N GLY A 397 15.49 -3.60 13.48
CA GLY A 397 14.36 -2.93 12.82
C GLY A 397 14.01 -3.51 11.45
N CYS A 398 12.98 -2.95 10.81
CA CYS A 398 12.51 -3.37 9.49
C CYS A 398 12.10 -4.86 9.41
N ILE A 399 11.32 -5.34 10.39
CA ILE A 399 10.81 -6.71 10.40
C ILE A 399 9.32 -6.74 10.05
N PHE A 400 8.94 -7.62 9.13
CA PHE A 400 7.55 -7.92 8.81
C PHE A 400 7.17 -9.34 9.26
N LEU A 401 6.49 -9.45 10.40
CA LEU A 401 5.91 -10.71 10.87
C LEU A 401 4.56 -10.96 10.19
N LYS A 402 4.38 -12.10 9.53
CA LYS A 402 3.14 -12.46 8.85
C LYS A 402 2.67 -13.85 9.24
N GLY A 403 1.57 -13.94 9.97
CA GLY A 403 0.87 -15.19 10.25
C GLY A 403 -0.08 -15.60 9.13
N LYS A 404 -0.71 -16.78 9.28
CA LYS A 404 -1.77 -17.28 8.37
C LYS A 404 -3.16 -16.70 8.67
N GLY A 405 -3.24 -15.69 9.55
CA GLY A 405 -4.48 -15.08 10.03
C GLY A 405 -4.61 -15.23 11.55
N ARG A 406 -5.22 -14.23 12.21
CA ARG A 406 -5.27 -14.15 13.68
C ARG A 406 -5.89 -15.36 14.37
N GLU A 407 -6.79 -16.08 13.71
CA GLU A 407 -7.41 -17.30 14.24
C GLU A 407 -6.54 -18.55 14.03
N ALA A 408 -5.62 -18.50 13.06
CA ALA A 408 -4.78 -19.64 12.66
C ALA A 408 -3.37 -19.59 13.27
N THR A 409 -2.87 -18.42 13.65
CA THR A 409 -1.50 -18.23 14.16
C THR A 409 -1.53 -17.48 15.49
N THR A 410 -1.12 -18.15 16.57
CA THR A 410 -1.09 -17.60 17.92
C THR A 410 0.30 -17.72 18.54
N ILE A 411 0.80 -16.64 19.13
CA ILE A 411 1.94 -16.66 20.06
C ILE A 411 1.35 -16.57 21.46
N GLU A 412 1.61 -17.57 22.30
CA GLU A 412 1.03 -17.69 23.64
C GLU A 412 2.09 -17.91 24.71
N PHE A 413 1.99 -17.15 25.80
CA PHE A 413 2.76 -17.39 27.01
C PHE A 413 1.89 -17.06 28.25
N ASN A 414 2.42 -17.28 29.45
CA ASN A 414 1.68 -17.10 30.70
C ASN A 414 2.50 -16.44 31.83
N ALA A 415 3.50 -15.63 31.47
CA ALA A 415 4.24 -14.83 32.45
C ALA A 415 3.32 -13.76 33.08
N SER A 416 3.62 -13.37 34.32
CA SER A 416 2.88 -12.37 35.09
C SER A 416 3.83 -11.59 36.02
N ASP A 417 3.28 -10.80 36.94
CA ASP A 417 4.00 -9.88 37.85
C ASP A 417 4.39 -8.55 37.21
N GLN A 418 5.66 -8.32 36.87
CA GLN A 418 6.09 -7.03 36.34
C GLN A 418 5.67 -6.87 34.87
N THR A 419 5.11 -5.71 34.52
CA THR A 419 4.57 -5.44 33.18
C THR A 419 5.65 -5.40 32.09
N ASP A 420 6.91 -5.14 32.46
CA ASP A 420 8.05 -5.12 31.56
C ASP A 420 8.62 -6.51 31.24
N THR A 421 8.40 -7.51 32.12
CA THR A 421 8.87 -8.90 31.94
C THR A 421 7.76 -9.90 31.61
N SER A 422 6.50 -9.56 31.84
CA SER A 422 5.36 -10.47 31.64
C SER A 422 4.86 -10.57 30.18
N SER A 423 5.44 -9.81 29.25
CA SER A 423 4.98 -9.77 27.86
C SER A 423 5.23 -11.08 27.11
N THR A 424 4.18 -11.61 26.47
CA THR A 424 4.32 -12.70 25.50
C THR A 424 5.10 -12.25 24.27
N PHE A 425 4.84 -11.03 23.78
CA PHE A 425 5.55 -10.42 22.65
C PHE A 425 6.08 -9.03 23.00
N THR A 426 7.33 -8.75 22.69
CA THR A 426 7.97 -7.44 22.87
C THR A 426 8.55 -6.93 21.54
N SER A 427 8.10 -5.76 21.09
CA SER A 427 8.60 -5.06 19.91
C SER A 427 9.38 -3.81 20.32
N ASN A 428 10.71 -3.92 20.39
CA ASN A 428 11.58 -2.81 20.76
C ASN A 428 11.96 -1.86 19.59
N PRO A 429 12.31 -2.32 18.38
CA PRO A 429 12.90 -1.45 17.36
C PRO A 429 11.85 -0.75 16.50
N ASP A 430 12.28 0.33 15.85
CA ASP A 430 11.45 1.06 14.89
C ASP A 430 11.17 0.22 13.63
N ASN A 431 10.07 0.57 12.94
CA ASN A 431 9.66 -0.02 11.67
C ASN A 431 9.41 -1.54 11.80
N VAL A 432 8.48 -1.93 12.67
CA VAL A 432 7.97 -3.30 12.76
C VAL A 432 6.57 -3.37 12.18
N VAL A 433 6.33 -4.32 11.29
CA VAL A 433 5.00 -4.61 10.75
C VAL A 433 4.58 -6.01 11.16
N VAL A 434 3.33 -6.15 11.59
CA VAL A 434 2.74 -7.44 11.96
C VAL A 434 1.40 -7.60 11.25
N GLN A 435 1.18 -8.76 10.61
CA GLN A 435 -0.09 -9.11 9.99
C GLN A 435 -0.61 -10.47 10.46
N GLY A 436 -1.87 -10.52 10.88
CA GLY A 436 -2.60 -11.78 11.01
C GLY A 436 -2.04 -12.74 12.06
N ILE A 437 -1.63 -12.22 13.21
CA ILE A 437 -1.11 -13.00 14.36
C ILE A 437 -1.89 -12.59 15.62
N THR A 438 -2.23 -13.57 16.47
CA THR A 438 -2.74 -13.30 17.82
C THR A 438 -1.60 -13.41 18.84
N PHE A 439 -1.42 -12.38 19.65
CA PHE A 439 -0.59 -12.41 20.85
C PHE A 439 -1.47 -12.64 22.07
N LYS A 440 -1.15 -13.66 22.86
CA LYS A 440 -1.99 -14.09 23.98
C LYS A 440 -1.15 -14.25 25.24
N ASN A 441 -1.63 -13.65 26.33
CA ASN A 441 -1.20 -14.01 27.66
C ASN A 441 -2.31 -14.79 28.36
N SER A 442 -2.03 -16.05 28.69
CA SER A 442 -3.02 -16.96 29.24
C SER A 442 -3.03 -17.05 30.76
N TYR A 443 -2.17 -16.28 31.46
CA TYR A 443 -2.07 -16.30 32.92
C TYR A 443 -3.45 -16.15 33.59
N ASN A 444 -4.17 -15.05 33.34
CA ASN A 444 -5.45 -14.79 34.01
C ASN A 444 -6.66 -15.54 33.41
N ARG A 445 -6.50 -16.28 32.30
CA ARG A 445 -7.63 -16.93 31.60
C ARG A 445 -8.05 -18.26 32.22
N PHE A 446 -7.10 -18.97 32.83
CA PHE A 446 -7.33 -20.27 33.45
C PHE A 446 -7.62 -20.13 34.94
N TRP A 447 -8.62 -19.33 35.32
CA TRP A 447 -9.21 -19.54 36.63
C TRP A 447 -10.13 -20.76 36.53
N SER A 448 -9.61 -21.89 36.96
CA SER A 448 -10.41 -23.08 37.18
C SER A 448 -10.60 -23.22 38.69
N LEU A 449 -11.73 -23.79 39.10
CA LEU A 449 -11.93 -24.31 40.46
C LEU A 449 -10.82 -25.30 40.89
N SER A 450 -10.00 -25.78 39.94
CA SER A 450 -8.83 -26.63 40.17
C SER A 450 -7.54 -25.88 40.56
N ASP A 451 -7.51 -24.54 40.55
CA ASP A 451 -6.35 -23.74 41.02
C ASP A 451 -6.80 -22.59 41.95
N PRO A 452 -7.36 -22.92 43.14
CA PRO A 452 -7.92 -21.93 44.06
C PRO A 452 -6.88 -21.00 44.71
N GLY A 453 -5.58 -21.24 44.50
CA GLY A 453 -4.48 -20.42 45.03
C GLY A 453 -3.94 -19.36 44.06
N LYS A 454 -4.49 -19.28 42.84
CA LYS A 454 -3.96 -18.41 41.79
C LYS A 454 -4.28 -16.94 42.03
N GLU A 455 -3.26 -16.12 42.19
CA GLU A 455 -3.46 -14.67 42.34
C GLU A 455 -3.77 -14.00 41.01
N TRP A 456 -4.64 -12.99 41.04
CA TRP A 456 -4.83 -12.07 39.93
C TRP A 456 -3.62 -11.13 39.86
N LYS A 457 -2.94 -11.11 38.70
CA LYS A 457 -1.74 -10.28 38.46
C LYS A 457 -1.78 -9.62 37.08
N PRO A 458 -1.07 -8.49 36.87
CA PRO A 458 -0.77 -8.00 35.52
C PRO A 458 -0.14 -9.08 34.65
N ALA A 459 -0.56 -9.16 33.38
CA ALA A 459 -0.08 -10.18 32.46
C ALA A 459 -0.18 -9.71 31.00
N VAL A 460 0.94 -9.20 30.48
CA VAL A 460 0.97 -8.51 29.18
C VAL A 460 0.98 -9.50 28.02
N ALA A 461 0.09 -9.32 27.04
CA ALA A 461 0.09 -10.10 25.80
C ALA A 461 1.06 -9.51 24.77
N ALA A 462 1.11 -8.20 24.63
CA ALA A 462 2.08 -7.53 23.78
C ALA A 462 2.55 -6.21 24.39
N ARG A 463 3.86 -5.94 24.26
CA ARG A 463 4.51 -4.69 24.61
C ARG A 463 5.13 -4.08 23.36
N VAL A 464 4.81 -2.83 23.05
CA VAL A 464 5.25 -2.14 21.82
C VAL A 464 5.93 -0.83 22.19
N LEU A 465 7.18 -0.64 21.75
CA LEU A 465 7.99 0.53 22.04
C LEU A 465 8.50 1.25 20.79
N GLY A 466 8.87 0.51 19.74
CA GLY A 466 9.53 1.08 18.57
C GLY A 466 8.63 1.97 17.72
N ASP A 467 9.16 3.10 17.25
CA ASP A 467 8.42 4.04 16.41
C ASP A 467 8.01 3.39 15.09
N ARG A 468 6.90 3.87 14.51
CA ARG A 468 6.41 3.38 13.20
C ARG A 468 6.06 1.89 13.20
N SER A 469 5.49 1.41 14.30
CA SER A 469 5.00 0.03 14.40
C SER A 469 3.56 -0.08 13.88
N LEU A 470 3.30 -1.05 12.99
CA LEU A 470 2.00 -1.27 12.37
C LEU A 470 1.51 -2.70 12.60
N PHE A 471 0.28 -2.83 13.10
CA PHE A 471 -0.40 -4.12 13.30
C PHE A 471 -1.68 -4.16 12.48
N TYR A 472 -1.83 -5.16 11.62
CA TYR A 472 -2.98 -5.33 10.73
C TYR A 472 -3.63 -6.70 10.90
N GLU A 473 -4.92 -6.71 11.22
CA GLU A 473 -5.69 -7.93 11.46
C GLU A 473 -5.09 -8.82 12.56
N CYS A 474 -4.40 -8.23 13.54
CA CYS A 474 -3.84 -8.93 14.70
C CYS A 474 -4.84 -9.11 15.84
N GLY A 475 -4.57 -10.08 16.72
CA GLY A 475 -5.28 -10.28 17.99
C GLY A 475 -4.39 -9.95 19.20
N PHE A 476 -4.96 -9.34 20.22
CA PHE A 476 -4.30 -9.10 21.52
C PHE A 476 -5.24 -9.60 22.62
N VAL A 477 -4.86 -10.67 23.30
CA VAL A 477 -5.77 -11.42 24.17
C VAL A 477 -5.17 -11.59 25.55
N GLY A 478 -5.81 -10.99 26.55
CA GLY A 478 -5.37 -11.04 27.94
C GLY A 478 -6.51 -10.75 28.92
N PHE A 479 -6.17 -10.15 30.06
CA PHE A 479 -7.15 -9.75 31.07
C PHE A 479 -6.81 -8.37 31.66
N GLN A 480 -5.90 -8.30 32.63
CA GLN A 480 -5.30 -7.05 33.07
C GLN A 480 -4.05 -6.77 32.23
N ASP A 481 -3.89 -5.52 31.79
CA ASP A 481 -2.69 -5.01 31.12
C ASP A 481 -2.37 -5.75 29.80
N THR A 482 -3.40 -6.07 29.01
CA THR A 482 -3.25 -6.91 27.80
C THR A 482 -2.29 -6.32 26.76
N LEU A 483 -2.48 -5.07 26.36
CA LEU A 483 -1.65 -4.37 25.38
C LEU A 483 -0.93 -3.21 26.08
N PHE A 484 0.37 -3.39 26.29
CA PHE A 484 1.26 -2.33 26.77
C PHE A 484 1.79 -1.54 25.57
N ASP A 485 1.05 -0.51 25.20
CA ASP A 485 1.35 0.41 24.12
C ASP A 485 2.24 1.57 24.64
N ALA A 486 3.53 1.28 24.77
CA ALA A 486 4.40 1.94 25.74
C ALA A 486 4.75 3.39 25.36
N ILE A 487 5.39 3.61 24.20
CA ILE A 487 5.89 4.91 23.73
C ILE A 487 5.92 4.94 22.19
N ASN A 488 6.18 6.12 21.59
CA ASN A 488 6.30 6.35 20.14
C ASN A 488 5.00 6.14 19.34
N ARG A 489 5.07 6.11 18.00
CA ARG A 489 3.88 6.14 17.11
C ARG A 489 3.51 4.76 16.61
N HIS A 490 2.27 4.36 16.84
CA HIS A 490 1.77 3.05 16.40
C HIS A 490 0.43 3.13 15.66
N TYR A 491 0.22 2.18 14.74
CA TYR A 491 -1.02 2.03 13.98
C TYR A 491 -1.58 0.62 14.09
N TYR A 492 -2.78 0.49 14.64
CA TYR A 492 -3.51 -0.76 14.78
C TYR A 492 -4.73 -0.70 13.86
N LYS A 493 -4.80 -1.57 12.84
CA LYS A 493 -5.90 -1.60 11.86
C LYS A 493 -6.62 -2.94 11.88
N SER A 494 -7.93 -2.90 12.06
CA SER A 494 -8.79 -4.09 12.02
C SER A 494 -8.36 -5.19 13.00
N CYS A 495 -7.75 -4.77 14.11
CA CYS A 495 -7.29 -5.66 15.20
C CYS A 495 -8.43 -6.04 16.14
N TYR A 496 -8.28 -7.17 16.80
CA TYR A 496 -9.11 -7.61 17.92
C TYR A 496 -8.33 -7.44 19.23
N ILE A 497 -8.90 -6.75 20.22
CA ILE A 497 -8.27 -6.51 21.52
C ILE A 497 -9.23 -6.93 22.63
N GLU A 498 -8.77 -7.80 23.54
CA GLU A 498 -9.60 -8.38 24.60
C GLU A 498 -8.95 -8.24 25.98
N GLY A 499 -9.71 -7.73 26.95
CA GLY A 499 -9.30 -7.66 28.35
C GLY A 499 -10.38 -7.08 29.27
N ALA A 500 -10.00 -6.73 30.50
CA ALA A 500 -10.94 -6.26 31.53
C ALA A 500 -10.44 -5.02 32.30
N VAL A 501 -9.17 -4.99 32.72
CA VAL A 501 -8.61 -3.91 33.54
C VAL A 501 -7.40 -3.32 32.83
N ASP A 502 -7.45 -2.02 32.55
CA ASP A 502 -6.38 -1.24 31.92
C ASP A 502 -5.80 -1.93 30.67
N PHE A 503 -6.66 -2.61 29.92
CA PHE A 503 -6.15 -3.62 28.99
C PHE A 503 -5.55 -3.02 27.71
N ILE A 504 -5.67 -1.71 27.52
CA ILE A 504 -4.86 -0.91 26.59
C ILE A 504 -4.23 0.24 27.39
N PHE A 505 -2.93 0.18 27.66
CA PHE A 505 -2.27 1.14 28.55
C PHE A 505 -0.88 1.54 28.06
N GLY A 506 -0.39 2.69 28.55
CA GLY A 506 0.93 3.21 28.22
C GLY A 506 0.90 4.68 27.78
N MET A 507 1.99 5.14 27.16
CA MET A 507 2.24 6.54 26.81
C MET A 507 2.49 6.74 25.31
N ALA A 508 2.11 5.77 24.46
CA ALA A 508 2.29 5.88 23.02
C ALA A 508 1.36 6.92 22.38
N GLN A 509 1.73 7.35 21.18
CA GLN A 509 0.92 8.13 20.26
C GLN A 509 0.28 7.20 19.22
N SER A 510 -0.88 6.65 19.55
CA SER A 510 -1.40 5.50 18.83
C SER A 510 -2.78 5.70 18.25
N TYR A 511 -2.98 5.05 17.11
CA TYR A 511 -4.23 5.05 16.37
C TYR A 511 -4.78 3.63 16.25
N PHE A 512 -5.99 3.42 16.74
CA PHE A 512 -6.75 2.18 16.66
C PHE A 512 -7.89 2.40 15.67
N ASP A 513 -7.68 1.99 14.41
CA ASP A 513 -8.60 2.20 13.31
C ASP A 513 -9.39 0.92 13.02
N ASP A 514 -10.72 1.01 13.10
CA ASP A 514 -11.66 -0.08 12.82
C ASP A 514 -11.38 -1.36 13.65
N CYS A 515 -10.92 -1.17 14.89
CA CYS A 515 -10.65 -2.27 15.82
C CYS A 515 -11.94 -2.80 16.48
N VAL A 516 -11.91 -4.08 16.82
CA VAL A 516 -12.89 -4.72 17.68
C VAL A 516 -12.31 -4.79 19.09
N ILE A 517 -13.00 -4.18 20.05
CA ILE A 517 -12.60 -4.15 21.44
C ILE A 517 -13.62 -4.95 22.26
N ASN A 518 -13.17 -6.04 22.87
CA ASN A 518 -14.02 -6.96 23.65
C ASN A 518 -13.66 -6.91 25.15
N ALA A 519 -14.54 -6.34 25.95
CA ALA A 519 -14.39 -6.27 27.39
C ALA A 519 -14.96 -7.52 28.09
N THR A 520 -14.12 -8.23 28.84
CA THR A 520 -14.46 -9.51 29.49
C THR A 520 -14.84 -9.38 30.97
N VAL A 521 -15.11 -8.16 31.44
CA VAL A 521 -15.49 -7.87 32.83
C VAL A 521 -16.69 -8.72 33.27
N GLY A 522 -17.76 -8.81 32.48
CA GLY A 522 -18.98 -9.53 32.87
C GLY A 522 -18.85 -11.05 32.98
N SER A 523 -17.73 -11.63 32.50
CA SER A 523 -17.47 -13.07 32.53
C SER A 523 -16.23 -13.40 33.36
N ASN A 524 -15.77 -12.44 34.18
CA ASN A 524 -14.54 -12.61 34.93
C ASN A 524 -14.72 -13.54 36.15
N PRO A 525 -13.71 -14.37 36.44
CA PRO A 525 -13.75 -15.30 37.56
C PRO A 525 -13.46 -14.66 38.94
N PHE A 526 -13.00 -13.41 38.95
CA PHE A 526 -12.47 -12.73 40.14
C PHE A 526 -13.50 -11.83 40.84
N GLY A 527 -14.78 -11.89 40.44
CA GLY A 527 -15.85 -11.07 41.02
C GLY A 527 -15.72 -9.56 40.74
N LEU A 528 -14.92 -9.17 39.75
CA LEU A 528 -14.76 -7.75 39.39
C LEU A 528 -16.10 -7.17 38.92
N MET A 529 -16.46 -6.03 39.52
CA MET A 529 -17.70 -5.34 39.20
C MET A 529 -17.54 -4.27 38.11
N MET A 530 -16.29 -3.88 37.81
CA MET A 530 -15.94 -2.78 36.91
C MET A 530 -14.67 -3.11 36.12
N GLY A 531 -14.56 -2.58 34.91
CA GLY A 531 -13.33 -2.61 34.12
C GLY A 531 -13.04 -1.28 33.42
N TYR A 532 -11.85 -1.21 32.80
CA TYR A 532 -11.33 -0.02 32.16
C TYR A 532 -10.69 -0.41 30.83
N VAL A 533 -11.16 0.20 29.74
CA VAL A 533 -10.57 -0.04 28.41
C VAL A 533 -9.17 0.52 28.34
N THR A 534 -9.02 1.79 28.71
CA THR A 534 -7.76 2.50 28.55
C THR A 534 -7.18 3.02 29.87
N ALA A 535 -5.86 3.02 29.98
CA ALA A 535 -5.12 3.69 31.03
C ALA A 535 -3.94 4.45 30.40
N GLN A 536 -4.23 5.63 29.84
CA GLN A 536 -3.24 6.42 29.08
C GLN A 536 -2.42 7.31 30.01
N GLY A 537 -1.10 7.26 29.84
CA GLY A 537 -0.10 7.76 30.78
C GLY A 537 0.56 9.09 30.45
N ARG A 538 0.04 9.89 29.50
CA ARG A 538 0.67 11.15 29.07
C ARG A 538 1.06 12.06 30.24
N SER A 539 2.31 12.53 30.23
CA SER A 539 2.93 13.18 31.40
C SER A 539 2.99 14.71 31.34
N SER A 540 2.80 15.33 30.17
CA SER A 540 2.81 16.80 30.02
C SER A 540 1.92 17.30 28.88
N GLU A 541 1.59 18.59 28.89
CA GLU A 541 0.84 19.25 27.81
C GLU A 541 1.62 19.29 26.48
N ALA A 542 2.95 19.36 26.51
CA ALA A 542 3.77 19.40 25.31
C ALA A 542 3.93 18.02 24.61
N ASP A 543 3.70 16.93 25.34
CA ASP A 543 3.82 15.56 24.82
C ASP A 543 2.74 15.30 23.75
N PRO A 544 3.09 14.86 22.52
CA PRO A 544 2.12 14.54 21.47
C PRO A 544 1.40 13.20 21.67
N SER A 545 1.73 12.39 22.68
CA SER A 545 1.13 11.08 22.94
C SER A 545 -0.37 11.08 23.21
N GLY A 546 -1.02 9.93 23.04
CA GLY A 546 -2.46 9.78 23.23
C GLY A 546 -3.01 8.62 22.44
N PHE A 547 -4.17 8.12 22.83
CA PHE A 547 -4.86 7.05 22.12
C PHE A 547 -6.06 7.59 21.35
N VAL A 548 -6.12 7.30 20.05
CA VAL A 548 -7.26 7.63 19.19
C VAL A 548 -7.88 6.34 18.68
N PHE A 549 -9.17 6.16 18.98
CA PHE A 549 -9.99 5.05 18.47
C PHE A 549 -10.91 5.60 17.39
N ARG A 550 -10.77 5.14 16.15
CA ARG A 550 -11.57 5.59 15.01
C ARG A 550 -12.40 4.43 14.46
N GLY A 551 -13.71 4.61 14.37
CA GLY A 551 -14.62 3.56 13.92
C GLY A 551 -14.62 2.35 14.86
N GLY A 552 -14.88 1.16 14.31
CA GLY A 552 -14.88 -0.08 15.07
C GLY A 552 -16.01 -0.21 16.08
N VAL A 553 -15.89 -1.20 16.97
CA VAL A 553 -16.89 -1.54 17.98
C VAL A 553 -16.24 -1.83 19.32
N LEU A 554 -16.85 -1.30 20.38
CA LEU A 554 -16.58 -1.67 21.77
C LEU A 554 -17.80 -2.40 22.32
N TYR A 555 -17.61 -3.67 22.69
CA TYR A 555 -18.64 -4.46 23.36
C TYR A 555 -18.06 -5.28 24.51
N GLY A 556 -18.93 -5.98 25.24
CA GLY A 556 -18.55 -6.78 26.39
C GLY A 556 -19.71 -6.91 27.38
N GLY A 557 -19.42 -7.51 28.52
CA GLY A 557 -20.32 -7.58 29.67
C GLY A 557 -19.75 -6.85 30.88
N GLY A 558 -20.59 -6.59 31.89
CA GLY A 558 -20.20 -5.89 33.12
C GLY A 558 -20.34 -4.37 33.02
N LYS A 559 -19.74 -3.64 33.96
CA LYS A 559 -19.67 -2.17 33.91
C LYS A 559 -18.28 -1.74 33.42
N LEU A 560 -18.24 -0.93 32.37
CA LEU A 560 -17.00 -0.60 31.69
C LEU A 560 -16.82 0.92 31.57
N TYR A 561 -15.69 1.42 32.07
CA TYR A 561 -15.23 2.77 31.74
C TYR A 561 -14.42 2.73 30.44
N LEU A 562 -14.60 3.74 29.59
CA LEU A 562 -13.81 3.97 28.37
C LEU A 562 -12.33 4.21 28.71
N GLY A 563 -12.05 4.71 29.91
CA GLY A 563 -10.68 4.82 30.39
C GLY A 563 -10.57 5.47 31.74
N ARG A 564 -9.35 5.41 32.28
CA ARG A 564 -8.95 6.15 33.46
C ARG A 564 -7.58 6.80 33.33
N ALA A 565 -7.37 7.91 34.04
CA ALA A 565 -6.15 8.69 33.93
C ALA A 565 -4.98 8.01 34.66
N TYR A 566 -4.04 7.43 33.90
CA TYR A 566 -2.79 6.90 34.44
C TYR A 566 -1.69 7.96 34.55
N GLY A 567 -1.73 8.99 33.69
CA GLY A 567 -0.86 10.15 33.73
C GLY A 567 -1.61 11.47 33.94
N PRO A 568 -0.92 12.52 34.42
CA PRO A 568 -1.55 13.80 34.77
C PRO A 568 -2.15 14.56 33.58
N TYR A 569 -1.76 14.24 32.35
CA TYR A 569 -2.27 14.87 31.12
C TYR A 569 -2.91 13.84 30.18
N SER A 570 -3.46 12.77 30.75
CA SER A 570 -4.01 11.63 30.02
C SER A 570 -4.90 12.04 28.85
N ARG A 571 -4.70 11.43 27.68
CA ARG A 571 -5.40 11.79 26.44
C ARG A 571 -5.92 10.57 25.69
N VAL A 572 -7.24 10.52 25.53
CA VAL A 572 -7.96 9.42 24.85
C VAL A 572 -9.15 9.98 24.08
N ILE A 573 -9.28 9.61 22.81
CA ILE A 573 -10.37 10.07 21.94
C ILE A 573 -11.05 8.85 21.30
N PHE A 574 -12.37 8.77 21.40
CA PHE A 574 -13.20 7.87 20.59
C PHE A 574 -13.92 8.67 19.51
N TYR A 575 -13.78 8.26 18.25
CA TYR A 575 -14.35 8.92 17.08
C TYR A 575 -15.12 7.92 16.21
N GLY A 576 -16.43 8.09 16.06
CA GLY A 576 -17.25 7.22 15.20
C GLY A 576 -17.34 5.77 15.66
N THR A 577 -16.89 5.44 16.87
CA THR A 577 -16.94 4.09 17.43
C THR A 577 -18.35 3.73 17.90
N ASN A 578 -18.77 2.49 17.67
CA ASN A 578 -20.01 1.95 18.21
C ASN A 578 -19.78 1.41 19.63
N LEU A 579 -20.40 2.05 20.63
CA LEU A 579 -20.26 1.75 22.06
C LEU A 579 -21.48 0.97 22.55
N SER A 580 -21.28 -0.25 23.06
CA SER A 580 -22.36 -1.07 23.61
C SER A 580 -22.86 -0.54 24.97
N ALA A 581 -24.02 -1.03 25.42
CA ALA A 581 -24.64 -0.64 26.70
C ALA A 581 -23.81 -0.99 27.96
N THR A 582 -22.69 -1.69 27.81
CA THR A 582 -21.77 -2.00 28.93
C THR A 582 -21.00 -0.77 29.40
N VAL A 583 -20.88 0.27 28.56
CA VAL A 583 -20.21 1.52 28.90
C VAL A 583 -21.01 2.25 29.98
N THR A 584 -20.34 2.62 31.07
CA THR A 584 -20.97 3.31 32.20
C THR A 584 -21.50 4.68 31.78
N PRO A 585 -22.58 5.19 32.41
CA PRO A 585 -23.08 6.53 32.14
C PRO A 585 -22.02 7.63 32.32
N GLU A 586 -21.17 7.51 33.34
CA GLU A 586 -20.05 8.41 33.64
C GLU A 586 -18.99 8.39 32.54
N GLY A 587 -18.76 7.21 31.93
CA GLY A 587 -17.86 6.96 30.81
C GLY A 587 -16.38 6.94 31.17
N TRP A 588 -15.92 7.83 32.06
CA TRP A 588 -14.49 8.01 32.36
C TRP A 588 -14.21 8.14 33.86
N ASP A 589 -13.01 7.77 34.30
CA ASP A 589 -12.55 7.89 35.69
C ASP A 589 -11.25 8.71 35.79
N ALA A 590 -11.20 9.69 36.70
CA ALA A 590 -10.00 10.48 36.95
C ALA A 590 -8.93 9.73 37.78
N TRP A 591 -9.30 8.56 38.34
CA TRP A 591 -8.44 7.69 39.15
C TRP A 591 -7.69 8.45 40.27
N THR A 592 -6.36 8.42 40.27
CA THR A 592 -5.51 9.08 41.28
C THR A 592 -5.30 10.57 41.03
N TYR A 593 -5.70 11.09 39.87
CA TYR A 593 -5.56 12.50 39.48
C TYR A 593 -6.87 13.29 39.64
N ARG A 594 -7.78 12.83 40.51
CA ARG A 594 -8.99 13.61 40.89
C ARG A 594 -8.61 15.01 41.34
N GLY A 595 -9.33 16.01 40.85
CA GLY A 595 -9.03 17.42 41.07
C GLY A 595 -8.02 18.05 40.10
N ASN A 596 -7.53 17.29 39.11
CA ASN A 596 -6.65 17.79 38.03
C ASN A 596 -7.25 17.52 36.64
N GLU A 597 -8.57 17.30 36.56
CA GLU A 597 -9.25 16.85 35.34
C GLU A 597 -9.22 17.90 34.20
N GLU A 598 -8.91 19.15 34.51
CA GLU A 598 -8.69 20.21 33.53
C GLU A 598 -7.55 19.88 32.55
N ASN A 599 -6.56 19.10 33.00
CA ASN A 599 -5.37 18.72 32.24
C ASN A 599 -5.60 17.51 31.32
N PHE A 600 -6.67 16.74 31.51
CA PHE A 600 -6.97 15.59 30.67
C PHE A 600 -7.57 16.04 29.33
N PHE A 601 -7.43 15.19 28.32
CA PHE A 601 -8.12 15.36 27.04
C PHE A 601 -8.87 14.08 26.68
N TYR A 602 -10.06 13.90 27.28
CA TYR A 602 -10.98 12.81 26.96
C TYR A 602 -12.15 13.32 26.14
N SER A 603 -12.43 12.66 25.01
CA SER A 603 -13.49 13.10 24.11
C SER A 603 -14.14 11.93 23.38
N GLU A 604 -15.45 12.05 23.15
CA GLU A 604 -16.24 11.17 22.30
C GLU A 604 -16.84 12.00 21.17
N VAL A 605 -16.62 11.64 19.91
CA VAL A 605 -17.04 12.40 18.73
C VAL A 605 -17.77 11.47 17.76
N GLY A 606 -19.03 11.77 17.43
CA GLY A 606 -19.79 10.94 16.48
C GLY A 606 -20.00 9.46 16.89
N CYS A 607 -19.73 9.07 18.13
CA CYS A 607 -19.91 7.70 18.61
C CYS A 607 -21.39 7.29 18.62
N GLY A 608 -21.67 6.07 18.17
CA GLY A 608 -23.01 5.46 18.15
C GLY A 608 -23.16 4.34 19.19
N GLY A 609 -24.33 3.70 19.22
CA GLY A 609 -24.62 2.57 20.10
C GLY A 609 -25.22 2.97 21.45
N ASN A 610 -25.79 1.99 22.18
CA ASN A 610 -26.52 2.23 23.42
C ASN A 610 -25.65 2.82 24.55
N GLY A 611 -24.33 2.60 24.50
CA GLY A 611 -23.37 3.15 25.44
C GLY A 611 -22.95 4.59 25.16
N SER A 612 -23.33 5.18 24.01
CA SER A 612 -22.87 6.52 23.61
C SER A 612 -23.71 7.68 24.16
N ASN A 613 -24.67 7.41 25.05
CA ASN A 613 -25.47 8.45 25.69
C ASN A 613 -24.60 9.32 26.63
N LYS A 614 -24.42 10.60 26.26
CA LYS A 614 -23.54 11.53 26.98
C LYS A 614 -24.21 12.31 28.11
N SER A 615 -25.52 12.15 28.34
CA SER A 615 -26.30 12.96 29.30
C SER A 615 -25.81 12.89 30.76
N LYS A 616 -25.09 11.83 31.11
CA LYS A 616 -24.53 11.58 32.45
C LYS A 616 -23.01 11.45 32.46
N ARG A 617 -22.33 11.81 31.36
CA ARG A 617 -20.87 11.78 31.30
C ARG A 617 -20.30 12.73 32.34
N VAL A 618 -19.09 12.40 32.79
CA VAL A 618 -18.31 13.29 33.65
C VAL A 618 -18.26 14.71 33.07
N PRO A 619 -18.40 15.76 33.89
CA PRO A 619 -18.54 17.13 33.41
C PRO A 619 -17.27 17.69 32.77
N TRP A 620 -16.11 17.09 33.05
CA TRP A 620 -14.80 17.51 32.56
C TRP A 620 -14.41 16.90 31.20
N MET A 621 -15.25 16.03 30.62
CA MET A 621 -15.04 15.52 29.26
C MET A 621 -14.97 16.68 28.26
N LYS A 622 -13.93 16.71 27.43
CA LYS A 622 -13.71 17.76 26.44
C LYS A 622 -14.69 17.61 25.27
N LYS A 623 -15.06 18.74 24.68
CA LYS A 623 -15.91 18.79 23.48
C LYS A 623 -15.04 19.00 22.26
N LEU A 624 -15.24 18.17 21.26
CA LEU A 624 -14.53 18.22 19.98
C LEU A 624 -15.54 17.99 18.85
N ASN A 625 -15.49 18.81 17.80
CA ASN A 625 -16.29 18.60 16.59
C ASN A 625 -15.48 17.85 15.51
N ASN A 626 -16.14 17.42 14.44
CA ASN A 626 -15.50 16.63 13.38
C ASN A 626 -14.33 17.36 12.70
N ALA A 627 -14.45 18.66 12.43
CA ALA A 627 -13.39 19.43 11.77
C ALA A 627 -12.15 19.55 12.67
N GLN A 628 -12.34 19.89 13.95
CA GLN A 628 -11.26 19.97 14.93
C GLN A 628 -10.60 18.60 15.16
N PHE A 629 -11.40 17.52 15.13
CA PHE A 629 -10.86 16.18 15.22
C PHE A 629 -9.95 15.86 14.04
N GLU A 630 -10.38 16.05 12.79
CA GLU A 630 -9.53 15.73 11.63
C GLU A 630 -8.28 16.62 11.58
N GLU A 631 -8.39 17.88 11.98
CA GLU A 631 -7.27 18.82 12.04
C GLU A 631 -6.18 18.38 13.04
N ILE A 632 -6.57 17.93 14.22
CA ILE A 632 -5.63 17.67 15.34
C ILE A 632 -5.30 16.17 15.47
N PHE A 633 -6.31 15.32 15.32
CA PHE A 633 -6.30 13.88 15.61
C PHE A 633 -6.66 13.01 14.39
N GLY A 634 -6.69 13.56 13.18
CA GLY A 634 -6.75 12.76 11.95
C GLY A 634 -5.48 11.92 11.77
N VAL A 635 -5.52 10.85 10.98
CA VAL A 635 -4.34 9.97 10.79
C VAL A 635 -3.14 10.76 10.28
N SER A 636 -3.35 11.60 9.26
CA SER A 636 -2.31 12.45 8.66
C SER A 636 -1.73 13.49 9.64
N SER A 637 -2.55 14.04 10.53
CA SER A 637 -2.16 15.09 11.47
C SER A 637 -1.62 14.55 12.79
N PHE A 638 -2.08 13.40 13.26
CA PHE A 638 -1.67 12.84 14.55
C PHE A 638 -0.38 12.03 14.40
N ILE A 639 -0.42 10.93 13.66
CA ILE A 639 0.69 9.95 13.62
C ILE A 639 1.49 9.94 12.33
N ASN A 640 0.95 10.47 11.21
CA ASN A 640 1.50 10.24 9.87
C ASN A 640 1.99 11.53 9.16
N LYS A 641 2.44 12.55 9.90
CA LYS A 641 2.92 13.82 9.32
C LYS A 641 4.10 13.65 8.36
N ASP A 642 4.96 12.67 8.61
CA ASP A 642 6.12 12.31 7.79
C ASP A 642 5.81 11.25 6.71
N GLY A 643 4.58 10.73 6.66
CA GLY A 643 4.14 9.77 5.65
C GLY A 643 4.59 8.32 5.87
N TRP A 644 5.06 7.95 7.07
CA TRP A 644 5.64 6.63 7.37
C TRP A 644 4.67 5.45 7.11
N LEU A 645 3.36 5.66 7.18
CA LEU A 645 2.37 4.61 6.87
C LEU A 645 2.42 4.14 5.41
N MET A 646 3.07 4.91 4.53
CA MET A 646 3.31 4.54 3.13
C MET A 646 4.71 3.93 2.90
N GLU A 647 5.54 3.80 3.94
CA GLU A 647 6.93 3.31 3.85
C GLU A 647 7.09 1.93 4.50
N ASN A 648 6.13 1.03 4.28
CA ASN A 648 6.16 -0.32 4.85
C ASN A 648 5.54 -1.39 3.92
N PRO A 649 5.76 -2.70 4.18
CA PRO A 649 5.31 -3.78 3.29
C PRO A 649 3.79 -3.92 3.14
N LEU A 650 2.99 -3.28 3.99
CA LEU A 650 1.52 -3.29 3.92
C LEU A 650 0.90 -2.01 3.32
N ALA A 651 1.72 -1.06 2.87
CA ALA A 651 1.26 0.22 2.32
C ALA A 651 0.26 0.06 1.15
N ASN A 652 0.34 -1.05 0.39
CA ASN A 652 -0.60 -1.38 -0.68
C ASN A 652 -1.80 -2.23 -0.26
N THR A 653 -1.72 -2.87 0.91
CA THR A 653 -2.79 -3.74 1.42
C THR A 653 -3.82 -2.94 2.21
N ILE A 654 -3.37 -1.91 2.95
CA ILE A 654 -4.20 -1.14 3.86
C ILE A 654 -4.60 0.17 3.19
N ARG A 655 -5.90 0.50 3.24
CA ARG A 655 -6.36 1.86 2.95
C ARG A 655 -6.32 2.67 4.23
N PHE A 656 -5.47 3.68 4.26
CA PHE A 656 -5.41 4.66 5.35
C PHE A 656 -6.47 5.76 5.13
N PRO A 657 -7.20 6.17 6.18
CA PRO A 657 -8.22 7.21 6.08
C PRO A 657 -7.70 8.61 5.76
#